data_AF-A0A4P6JZN7-F1
#
_entry.id   AF-A0A4P6JZN7-F1
#
_cell.length_a   1.000
_cell.length_b   1.000
_cell.length_c   1.000
_cell.angle_alpha   90.00
_cell.angle_beta   90.00
_cell.angle_gamma   90.00
#
_symmetry.space_group_name_H-M   'P 1'
#
loop_
_entity.id
_entity.type
_entity.pdbx_description
1 polymer ?
#
loop_
_entity_poly.entity_id
_entity_poly.type
_entity_poly.pdbx_seq_one_letter_code
_entity_poly.pdbx_strand_id
1 'polypeptide(L)'
;MSIERNKKKIRSIKKKQTLSKVYNYLDEFPKDEPGVIYVRQSSLAQAQNNIHSFEMQTDKFVEHFRNNLHCTGDIEIIADDEGISGTTDIHQRAGLSRVMRLIEGKELLNGKRIGWVGAVHVNRFTRDKWLVTPGTIMRACFDNDVRISTLRMNYHFKDEYCQRVFMLEAEESARHLDWMKLVLGGGKATASNNGYYDGRWLVPGYIVDRSDPKRKKYIVYLPHAKAVRWLFQRFLELDGNFAELCREVEKMPFLFPMFEDWVDQKNSSRFTGNRKRGGCLIKEGPYQGNYKPTASGIRSILCNPVYIGWWLPLDGGVVENNHPAIVDEVVFIFAHKRLSSYDLNGERQKPERVIRFSKAQALLKKVLYDDNGQPMYGGYGGRRGPEAGCYRSRNITGLSTKHRFSIDVEQVDNIFKEKLLERLNSLERPEDWQDWEDKLEERQATKEAALEEQRNLIRKQIHDAQKKREAAFELLQDPDIPKTKQMKIDLAEKIAGLEGKVAQFENDLDTLKEKEQDEEVTLYEIHSLVPTITQQWDKLSFEVRLRFIGALVKKVVLTQVSPSWVKIEVYWKEAMGHFKDVGHFKRVKANSTLWTPEEDEKVYQLFANADAAELLQALPDRSWGSISHRGARLGIQRAKRKGSNSILLQAVGCTTAIEDKKYEQEHNIDPNGKNAQWSILWSDRMGG
;
A
#
# COMPACT_ATOMS: atom_id res chain seq x y z
N MET A 1 0.07 16.53 102.21
CA MET A 1 1.48 16.08 102.16
C MET A 1 1.52 14.68 101.56
N SER A 2 2.37 14.48 100.55
CA SER A 2 3.15 13.28 100.18
C SER A 2 2.53 11.87 100.30
N ILE A 3 2.44 11.10 99.18
CA ILE A 3 3.33 9.96 98.77
C ILE A 3 3.00 8.66 99.55
N GLU A 4 2.88 7.44 99.02
CA GLU A 4 3.05 6.78 97.70
C GLU A 4 2.47 5.35 97.78
N ARG A 5 2.21 4.76 96.59
CA ARG A 5 2.36 3.33 96.17
C ARG A 5 1.68 2.19 96.95
N ASN A 6 0.87 1.38 96.25
CA ASN A 6 1.38 0.17 95.55
C ASN A 6 0.30 -0.61 94.75
N LYS A 7 0.68 -0.96 93.51
CA LYS A 7 0.46 -2.19 92.72
C LYS A 7 -0.95 -2.80 92.58
N LYS A 8 -1.35 -3.02 91.32
CA LYS A 8 -1.54 -4.40 90.79
C LYS A 8 -1.47 -4.47 89.26
N LYS A 9 -0.83 -5.56 88.80
CA LYS A 9 -0.46 -5.90 87.42
C LYS A 9 -1.68 -6.17 86.53
N ILE A 10 -1.67 -5.62 85.31
CA ILE A 10 -2.61 -5.89 84.23
C ILE A 10 -2.25 -7.23 83.58
N ARG A 11 -3.18 -8.19 83.59
CA ARG A 11 -3.12 -9.44 82.79
C ARG A 11 -3.79 -9.17 81.44
N SER A 12 -3.09 -9.50 80.35
CA SER A 12 -3.59 -9.38 78.98
C SER A 12 -4.72 -10.38 78.73
N ILE A 13 -5.83 -9.89 78.17
CA ILE A 13 -6.95 -10.69 77.73
C ILE A 13 -6.74 -11.03 76.25
N LYS A 14 -6.68 -12.35 75.96
CA LYS A 14 -6.67 -12.93 74.61
C LYS A 14 -7.83 -12.37 73.79
N LYS A 15 -7.54 -11.81 72.61
CA LYS A 15 -8.57 -11.48 71.62
C LYS A 15 -8.76 -12.67 70.68
N LYS A 16 -10.01 -13.13 70.69
CA LYS A 16 -10.65 -14.19 69.90
C LYS A 16 -10.21 -14.18 68.43
N GLN A 17 -9.87 -15.37 67.91
CA GLN A 17 -9.82 -15.66 66.47
C GLN A 17 -11.15 -15.24 65.85
N THR A 18 -11.09 -14.27 64.95
CA THR A 18 -12.18 -13.98 64.01
C THR A 18 -11.65 -14.37 62.64
N LEU A 19 -12.23 -15.41 62.06
CA LEU A 19 -12.00 -15.87 60.70
C LEU A 19 -12.31 -14.73 59.72
N SER A 20 -11.32 -13.96 59.29
CA SER A 20 -11.38 -13.24 58.02
C SER A 20 -10.58 -14.04 57.01
N LYS A 21 -11.28 -14.79 56.16
CA LYS A 21 -10.75 -15.20 54.85
C LYS A 21 -10.49 -13.93 54.04
N VAL A 22 -9.36 -13.29 54.28
CA VAL A 22 -8.80 -12.30 53.36
C VAL A 22 -8.29 -13.12 52.18
N TYR A 23 -8.84 -12.85 51.01
CA TYR A 23 -8.48 -13.49 49.74
C TYR A 23 -6.96 -13.55 49.59
N ASN A 24 -6.40 -14.76 49.60
CA ASN A 24 -5.01 -15.01 49.28
C ASN A 24 -4.77 -14.63 47.81
N TYR A 25 -4.24 -13.43 47.55
CA TYR A 25 -3.75 -12.97 46.24
C TYR A 25 -2.46 -13.68 45.79
N LEU A 26 -2.22 -14.90 46.27
CA LEU A 26 -1.00 -15.67 46.07
C LEU A 26 -1.33 -17.07 45.54
N ASP A 27 -2.06 -17.14 44.43
CA ASP A 27 -1.71 -18.15 43.44
C ASP A 27 -0.40 -17.66 42.81
N GLU A 28 0.71 -18.36 43.07
CA GLU A 28 2.03 -17.99 42.55
C GLU A 28 1.94 -17.75 41.04
N PHE A 29 2.30 -16.54 40.61
CA PHE A 29 2.44 -16.21 39.19
C PHE A 29 3.36 -17.24 38.54
N PRO A 30 3.10 -17.73 37.31
CA PRO A 30 3.89 -18.78 36.68
C PRO A 30 5.25 -18.21 36.23
N LYS A 31 6.16 -18.06 37.20
CA LYS A 31 7.48 -17.40 37.03
C LYS A 31 8.44 -18.23 36.18
N ASP A 32 8.34 -19.55 36.29
CA ASP A 32 9.21 -20.51 35.61
C ASP A 32 8.70 -20.89 34.21
N GLU A 33 7.50 -20.44 33.85
CA GLU A 33 6.90 -20.70 32.54
C GLU A 33 7.28 -19.64 31.50
N PRO A 34 7.34 -20.00 30.20
CA PRO A 34 7.58 -19.05 29.13
C PRO A 34 6.47 -18.00 29.07
N GLY A 35 6.85 -16.75 28.79
CA GLY A 35 5.95 -15.62 28.71
C GLY A 35 6.08 -14.85 27.41
N VAL A 36 5.02 -14.13 27.05
CA VAL A 36 4.98 -13.29 25.85
C VAL A 36 4.62 -11.87 26.23
N ILE A 37 5.38 -10.89 25.76
CA ILE A 37 5.05 -9.47 25.88
C ILE A 37 4.47 -8.99 24.57
N TYR A 38 3.20 -8.57 24.61
CA TYR A 38 2.51 -8.02 23.46
C TYR A 38 2.61 -6.49 23.43
N VAL A 39 3.26 -5.96 22.40
CA VAL A 39 3.49 -4.52 22.21
C VAL A 39 2.67 -4.00 21.05
N ARG A 40 1.98 -2.87 21.26
CA ARG A 40 1.20 -2.20 20.22
C ARG A 40 1.23 -0.69 20.35
N GLN A 41 1.67 -0.01 19.30
CA GLN A 41 1.52 1.44 19.13
C GLN A 41 0.41 1.79 18.14
N SER A 42 -0.42 2.78 18.47
CA SER A 42 -1.67 3.06 17.72
C SER A 42 -1.50 3.89 16.46
N SER A 43 -0.29 4.40 16.14
CA SER A 43 -0.01 5.10 14.88
C SER A 43 1.47 5.19 14.53
N LEU A 44 1.79 5.18 13.24
CA LEU A 44 3.15 5.40 12.70
C LEU A 44 3.75 6.76 13.08
N ALA A 45 2.90 7.80 13.25
CA ALA A 45 3.33 9.13 13.67
C ALA A 45 3.72 9.18 15.16
N GLN A 46 3.16 8.30 15.99
CA GLN A 46 3.57 8.15 17.38
C GLN A 46 4.86 7.32 17.49
N ALA A 47 5.05 6.30 16.65
CA ALA A 47 6.29 5.52 16.61
C ALA A 47 7.53 6.39 16.33
N GLN A 48 7.41 7.36 15.42
CA GLN A 48 8.52 8.26 15.05
C GLN A 48 8.85 9.32 16.11
N ASN A 49 7.88 9.76 16.90
CA ASN A 49 8.04 10.89 17.83
C ASN A 49 8.19 10.47 19.29
N ASN A 50 7.96 9.19 19.61
CA ASN A 50 7.72 8.72 20.97
C ASN A 50 8.54 7.46 21.27
N ILE A 51 9.81 7.47 20.87
CA ILE A 51 10.81 6.39 21.05
C ILE A 51 10.85 5.93 22.52
N HIS A 52 10.81 6.85 23.47
CA HIS A 52 10.77 6.54 24.91
C HIS A 52 9.54 5.76 25.37
N SER A 53 8.40 5.88 24.67
CA SER A 53 7.21 5.10 24.98
C SER A 53 7.28 3.68 24.42
N PHE A 54 8.10 3.43 23.40
CA PHE A 54 8.44 2.10 22.90
C PHE A 54 9.42 1.40 23.85
N GLU A 55 10.50 2.08 24.23
CA GLU A 55 11.49 1.60 25.22
C GLU A 55 10.84 1.27 26.58
N MET A 56 9.81 2.01 26.98
CA MET A 56 9.05 1.71 28.20
C MET A 56 8.18 0.44 28.08
N GLN A 57 7.83 0.05 26.85
CA GLN A 57 6.99 -1.11 26.52
C GLN A 57 7.80 -2.37 26.22
N THR A 58 9.09 -2.24 25.90
CA THR A 58 10.02 -3.35 25.63
C THR A 58 10.96 -3.57 26.81
N ASP A 59 12.06 -2.83 26.89
CA ASP A 59 13.19 -3.15 27.78
C ASP A 59 12.83 -2.93 29.24
N LYS A 60 12.19 -1.80 29.57
CA LYS A 60 11.74 -1.52 30.95
C LYS A 60 10.60 -2.45 31.39
N PHE A 61 9.84 -2.98 30.44
CA PHE A 61 8.74 -3.88 30.74
C PHE A 61 9.25 -5.31 30.96
N VAL A 62 10.24 -5.76 30.17
CA VAL A 62 11.01 -6.98 30.46
C VAL A 62 11.69 -6.88 31.82
N GLU A 63 12.35 -5.75 32.13
CA GLU A 63 12.93 -5.48 33.44
C GLU A 63 11.89 -5.59 34.56
N HIS A 64 10.66 -5.12 34.37
CA HIS A 64 9.58 -5.27 35.34
C HIS A 64 9.28 -6.75 35.64
N PHE A 65 9.16 -7.59 34.60
CA PHE A 65 8.92 -9.04 34.80
C PHE A 65 10.11 -9.76 35.43
N ARG A 66 11.34 -9.38 35.07
CA ARG A 66 12.57 -9.97 35.63
C ARG A 66 12.84 -9.51 37.08
N ASN A 67 12.66 -8.21 37.37
CA ASN A 67 13.05 -7.61 38.65
C ASN A 67 11.93 -7.62 39.70
N ASN A 68 10.68 -7.34 39.30
CA ASN A 68 9.57 -7.21 40.26
C ASN A 68 8.73 -8.49 40.40
N LEU A 69 8.56 -9.24 39.31
CA LEU A 69 7.82 -10.52 39.33
C LEU A 69 8.74 -11.74 39.41
N HIS A 70 10.06 -11.55 39.32
CA HIS A 70 11.08 -12.62 39.38
C HIS A 70 10.83 -13.76 38.38
N CYS A 71 10.41 -13.43 37.15
CA CYS A 71 10.19 -14.43 36.10
C CYS A 71 11.53 -14.97 35.58
N THR A 72 11.70 -16.28 35.64
CA THR A 72 12.90 -17.02 35.24
C THR A 72 12.74 -17.62 33.84
N GLY A 73 11.51 -17.84 33.36
CA GLY A 73 11.18 -18.36 32.03
C GLY A 73 11.65 -17.48 30.86
N ASP A 74 11.60 -18.04 29.65
CA ASP A 74 11.90 -17.32 28.39
C ASP A 74 10.82 -16.27 28.12
N ILE A 75 11.22 -15.08 27.66
CA ILE A 75 10.30 -13.98 27.35
C ILE A 75 10.49 -13.56 25.90
N GLU A 76 9.45 -13.71 25.07
CA GLU A 76 9.43 -13.21 23.70
C GLU A 76 8.61 -11.91 23.60
N ILE A 77 9.07 -10.97 22.76
CA ILE A 77 8.34 -9.73 22.45
C ILE A 77 7.67 -9.86 21.09
N ILE A 78 6.36 -9.67 21.03
CA ILE A 78 5.57 -9.64 19.79
C ILE A 78 5.14 -8.19 19.53
N ALA A 79 5.69 -7.60 18.46
CA ALA A 79 5.47 -6.21 18.06
C ALA A 79 4.89 -6.07 16.64
N ASP A 80 4.37 -7.15 16.05
CA ASP A 80 3.93 -7.20 14.64
C ASP A 80 2.75 -6.28 14.30
N ASP A 81 2.05 -5.74 15.30
CA ASP A 81 0.86 -4.90 15.12
C ASP A 81 1.12 -3.40 15.34
N GLU A 82 2.36 -2.94 15.19
CA GLU A 82 2.69 -1.52 15.24
C GLU A 82 1.96 -0.71 14.15
N GLY A 83 1.32 0.39 14.57
CA GLY A 83 0.54 1.24 13.68
C GLY A 83 -0.89 0.74 13.41
N ILE A 84 -1.28 -0.42 13.97
CA ILE A 84 -2.63 -0.98 13.83
C ILE A 84 -3.54 -0.57 15.01
N SER A 85 -4.80 -0.24 14.71
CA SER A 85 -5.77 0.21 15.72
C SER A 85 -6.17 -0.91 16.68
N GLY A 86 -6.44 -0.56 17.95
CA GLY A 86 -6.96 -1.51 18.94
C GLY A 86 -8.44 -1.83 18.77
N THR A 87 -9.12 -1.15 17.85
CA THR A 87 -10.50 -1.44 17.43
C THR A 87 -10.58 -2.50 16.34
N THR A 88 -9.44 -2.82 15.73
CA THR A 88 -9.31 -3.86 14.69
C THR A 88 -9.44 -5.23 15.35
N ASP A 89 -10.19 -6.13 14.70
CA ASP A 89 -10.45 -7.48 15.21
C ASP A 89 -9.19 -8.36 15.18
N ILE A 90 -9.26 -9.51 15.88
CA ILE A 90 -8.09 -10.36 16.15
C ILE A 90 -7.45 -10.87 14.85
N HIS A 91 -8.25 -11.38 13.91
CA HIS A 91 -7.78 -11.99 12.65
C HIS A 91 -7.11 -10.99 11.68
N GLN A 92 -7.34 -9.70 11.88
CA GLN A 92 -6.73 -8.63 11.09
C GLN A 92 -5.41 -8.12 11.72
N ARG A 93 -5.02 -8.67 12.88
CA ARG A 93 -3.82 -8.34 13.64
C ARG A 93 -2.91 -9.56 13.71
N ALA A 94 -1.82 -9.56 12.94
CA ALA A 94 -0.90 -10.68 12.85
C ALA A 94 -0.28 -11.02 14.21
N GLY A 95 0.12 -10.01 14.98
CA GLY A 95 0.73 -10.18 16.29
C GLY A 95 -0.27 -10.73 17.31
N LEU A 96 -1.47 -10.16 17.39
CA LEU A 96 -2.50 -10.63 18.31
C LEU A 96 -3.02 -12.03 17.94
N SER A 97 -3.12 -12.35 16.64
CA SER A 97 -3.44 -13.70 16.17
C SER A 97 -2.38 -14.70 16.62
N ARG A 98 -1.10 -14.34 16.53
CA ARG A 98 0.01 -15.16 17.04
C ARG A 98 -0.08 -15.38 18.56
N VAL A 99 -0.35 -14.32 19.32
CA VAL A 99 -0.59 -14.43 20.77
C VAL A 99 -1.73 -15.41 21.07
N MET A 100 -2.83 -15.35 20.31
CA MET A 100 -3.94 -16.30 20.50
C MET A 100 -3.54 -17.74 20.21
N ARG A 101 -2.71 -18.01 19.18
CA ARG A 101 -2.19 -19.37 18.91
C ARG A 101 -1.30 -19.89 20.03
N LEU A 102 -0.48 -19.03 20.61
CA LEU A 102 0.36 -19.37 21.77
C LEU A 102 -0.52 -19.67 23.00
N ILE A 103 -1.56 -18.87 23.26
CA ILE A 103 -2.52 -19.11 24.36
C ILE A 103 -3.26 -20.44 24.16
N GLU A 104 -3.73 -20.73 22.95
CA GLU A 104 -4.44 -21.98 22.63
C GLU A 104 -3.51 -23.21 22.60
N GLY A 105 -2.19 -23.03 22.78
CA GLY A 105 -1.19 -24.09 22.78
C GLY A 105 -0.98 -24.75 21.42
N LYS A 106 -1.38 -24.07 20.34
CA LYS A 106 -1.15 -24.50 18.95
C LYS A 106 0.24 -24.13 18.45
N GLU A 107 0.77 -23.01 18.96
CA GLU A 107 2.15 -22.59 18.78
C GLU A 107 2.86 -22.76 20.13
N LEU A 108 4.08 -23.31 20.13
CA LEU A 108 4.88 -23.53 21.34
C LEU A 108 6.07 -22.57 21.34
N LEU A 109 6.32 -21.90 22.47
CA LEU A 109 7.49 -21.07 22.65
C LEU A 109 8.65 -21.96 23.13
N ASN A 110 9.69 -22.12 22.30
CA ASN A 110 10.84 -22.98 22.60
C ASN A 110 10.43 -24.43 23.00
N GLY A 111 9.39 -24.97 22.37
CA GLY A 111 8.87 -26.31 22.66
C GLY A 111 8.03 -26.42 23.95
N LYS A 112 7.70 -25.30 24.61
CA LYS A 112 6.85 -25.25 25.81
C LYS A 112 5.60 -24.39 25.58
N ARG A 113 4.53 -24.71 26.32
CA ARG A 113 3.33 -23.86 26.39
C ARG A 113 3.64 -22.60 27.19
N ILE A 114 3.02 -21.48 26.82
CA ILE A 114 3.17 -20.23 27.56
C ILE A 114 2.32 -20.25 28.83
N GLY A 115 2.83 -19.64 29.89
CA GLY A 115 2.12 -19.48 31.16
C GLY A 115 1.43 -18.13 31.33
N TRP A 116 1.95 -17.10 30.64
CA TRP A 116 1.45 -15.75 30.79
C TRP A 116 1.69 -14.85 29.57
N VAL A 117 0.81 -13.85 29.43
CA VAL A 117 0.90 -12.80 28.42
C VAL A 117 0.94 -11.43 29.11
N GLY A 118 1.99 -10.66 28.87
CA GLY A 118 2.20 -9.32 29.41
C GLY A 118 1.79 -8.23 28.42
N ALA A 119 1.10 -7.19 28.89
CA ALA A 119 0.98 -5.93 28.18
C ALA A 119 0.85 -4.76 29.15
N VAL A 120 1.31 -3.57 28.77
CA VAL A 120 1.33 -2.41 29.68
C VAL A 120 -0.07 -2.07 30.24
N HIS A 121 -1.10 -2.14 29.39
CA HIS A 121 -2.51 -1.95 29.78
C HIS A 121 -3.42 -2.84 28.91
N VAL A 122 -4.65 -3.12 29.39
CA VAL A 122 -5.68 -3.85 28.62
C VAL A 122 -6.00 -3.18 27.27
N ASN A 123 -5.85 -1.86 27.19
CA ASN A 123 -6.03 -1.08 25.96
C ASN A 123 -5.06 -1.45 24.80
N ARG A 124 -4.01 -2.25 25.09
CA ARG A 124 -3.09 -2.80 24.09
C ARG A 124 -3.73 -3.99 23.38
N PHE A 125 -4.40 -4.87 24.12
CA PHE A 125 -5.13 -6.01 23.56
C PHE A 125 -6.35 -5.54 22.77
N THR A 126 -7.19 -4.68 23.36
CA THR A 126 -8.47 -4.33 22.73
C THR A 126 -8.97 -2.94 23.13
N ARG A 127 -9.76 -2.34 22.23
CA ARG A 127 -10.63 -1.18 22.46
C ARG A 127 -12.00 -1.42 21.83
N ASP A 128 -12.40 -2.69 21.75
CA ASP A 128 -13.64 -3.10 21.11
C ASP A 128 -14.85 -2.62 21.91
N LYS A 129 -15.65 -1.75 21.31
CA LYS A 129 -16.89 -1.20 21.90
C LYS A 129 -17.89 -2.30 22.28
N TRP A 130 -17.92 -3.40 21.52
CA TRP A 130 -18.88 -4.48 21.72
C TRP A 130 -18.35 -5.60 22.62
N LEU A 131 -17.12 -5.45 23.11
CA LEU A 131 -16.43 -6.35 24.03
C LEU A 131 -16.30 -7.80 23.50
N VAL A 132 -16.46 -8.05 22.20
CA VAL A 132 -16.36 -9.39 21.61
C VAL A 132 -14.92 -9.89 21.77
N THR A 133 -13.95 -9.09 21.31
CA THR A 133 -12.52 -9.38 21.42
C THR A 133 -12.04 -9.69 22.86
N PRO A 134 -12.30 -8.85 23.89
CA PRO A 134 -11.89 -9.18 25.25
C PRO A 134 -12.55 -10.45 25.78
N GLY A 135 -13.81 -10.72 25.39
CA GLY A 135 -14.49 -11.96 25.76
C GLY A 135 -13.83 -13.20 25.19
N THR A 136 -13.43 -13.15 23.92
CA THR A 136 -12.72 -14.27 23.25
C THR A 136 -11.34 -14.51 23.87
N ILE A 137 -10.58 -13.44 24.17
CA ILE A 137 -9.27 -13.55 24.85
C ILE A 137 -9.44 -14.15 26.25
N MET A 138 -10.39 -13.63 27.03
CA MET A 138 -10.67 -14.11 28.39
C MET A 138 -11.02 -15.61 28.40
N ARG A 139 -11.87 -16.06 27.46
CA ARG A 139 -12.25 -17.47 27.34
C ARG A 139 -11.05 -18.34 26.97
N ALA A 140 -10.25 -17.93 25.99
CA ALA A 140 -9.06 -18.68 25.60
C ALA A 140 -8.06 -18.83 26.74
N CYS A 141 -7.84 -17.77 27.53
CA CYS A 141 -6.98 -17.80 28.70
C CYS A 141 -7.56 -18.66 29.85
N PHE A 142 -8.89 -18.65 30.04
CA PHE A 142 -9.57 -19.51 31.02
C PHE A 142 -9.41 -21.00 30.67
N ASP A 143 -9.66 -21.35 29.41
CA ASP A 143 -9.64 -22.74 28.95
C ASP A 143 -8.23 -23.35 28.95
N ASN A 144 -7.19 -22.53 28.73
CA ASN A 144 -5.80 -22.96 28.61
C ASN A 144 -4.92 -22.63 29.83
N ASP A 145 -5.51 -22.11 30.91
CA ASP A 145 -4.83 -21.74 32.15
C ASP A 145 -3.69 -20.71 31.98
N VAL A 146 -3.84 -19.79 31.02
CA VAL A 146 -2.85 -18.74 30.73
C VAL A 146 -3.23 -17.46 31.46
N ARG A 147 -2.27 -16.82 32.14
CA ARG A 147 -2.50 -15.57 32.88
C ARG A 147 -2.24 -14.34 32.02
N ILE A 148 -2.95 -13.23 32.27
CA ILE A 148 -2.62 -11.93 31.65
C ILE A 148 -2.02 -11.01 32.70
N SER A 149 -0.88 -10.42 32.43
CA SER A 149 -0.22 -9.48 33.33
C SER A 149 -0.19 -8.08 32.74
N THR A 150 -0.57 -7.09 33.55
CA THR A 150 -0.45 -5.67 33.22
C THR A 150 0.29 -4.93 34.32
N LEU A 151 0.74 -3.70 34.06
CA LEU A 151 1.38 -2.88 35.11
C LEU A 151 0.47 -2.62 36.32
N ARG A 152 -0.86 -2.75 36.14
CA ARG A 152 -1.84 -2.49 37.19
C ARG A 152 -2.24 -3.76 37.93
N MET A 153 -2.41 -4.87 37.24
CA MET A 153 -2.93 -6.11 37.81
C MET A 153 -2.53 -7.35 37.00
N ASN A 154 -2.36 -8.47 37.72
CA ASN A 154 -2.26 -9.80 37.15
C ASN A 154 -3.64 -10.47 37.18
N TYR A 155 -4.10 -10.91 36.02
CA TYR A 155 -5.39 -11.55 35.79
C TYR A 155 -5.23 -13.07 35.73
N HIS A 156 -5.86 -13.75 36.68
CA HIS A 156 -6.05 -15.20 36.65
C HIS A 156 -7.53 -15.49 36.39
N PHE A 157 -7.87 -15.92 35.18
CA PHE A 157 -9.28 -15.98 34.77
C PHE A 157 -10.09 -17.08 35.44
N LYS A 158 -9.49 -18.05 36.15
CA LYS A 158 -10.25 -18.97 37.01
C LYS A 158 -10.94 -18.25 38.18
N ASP A 159 -10.47 -17.06 38.53
CA ASP A 159 -11.10 -16.18 39.50
C ASP A 159 -12.14 -15.25 38.85
N GLU A 160 -13.37 -15.28 39.38
CA GLU A 160 -14.49 -14.44 38.94
C GLU A 160 -14.18 -12.94 39.11
N TYR A 161 -13.41 -12.56 40.13
CA TYR A 161 -13.02 -11.17 40.32
C TYR A 161 -12.12 -10.68 39.17
N CYS A 162 -11.08 -11.45 38.80
CA CYS A 162 -10.23 -11.15 37.65
C CYS A 162 -11.03 -11.04 36.34
N GLN A 163 -11.99 -11.94 36.10
CA GLN A 163 -12.86 -11.87 34.91
C GLN A 163 -13.63 -10.54 34.84
N ARG A 164 -14.25 -10.13 35.96
CA ARG A 164 -15.03 -8.88 36.02
C ARG A 164 -14.15 -7.65 35.85
N VAL A 165 -13.01 -7.59 36.54
CA VAL A 165 -12.10 -6.43 36.45
C VAL A 165 -11.53 -6.29 35.03
N PHE A 166 -11.13 -7.39 34.39
CA PHE A 166 -10.63 -7.35 33.01
C PHE A 166 -11.66 -6.80 32.03
N MET A 167 -12.92 -7.26 32.15
CA MET A 167 -14.02 -6.78 31.30
C MET A 167 -14.33 -5.30 31.56
N LEU A 168 -14.29 -4.84 32.81
CA LEU A 168 -14.45 -3.43 33.17
C LEU A 168 -13.33 -2.55 32.58
N GLU A 169 -12.07 -2.99 32.65
CA GLU A 169 -10.95 -2.25 32.05
C GLU A 169 -11.04 -2.19 30.52
N ALA A 170 -11.50 -3.26 29.89
CA ALA A 170 -11.75 -3.28 28.45
C ALA A 170 -12.88 -2.31 28.06
N GLU A 171 -13.96 -2.26 28.85
CA GLU A 171 -15.07 -1.33 28.65
C GLU A 171 -14.63 0.12 28.85
N GLU A 172 -13.88 0.41 29.91
CA GLU A 172 -13.33 1.74 30.18
C GLU A 172 -12.40 2.19 29.04
N SER A 173 -11.59 1.27 28.49
CA SER A 173 -10.73 1.52 27.33
C SER A 173 -11.54 1.88 26.07
N ALA A 174 -12.68 1.22 25.85
CA ALA A 174 -13.58 1.52 24.74
C ALA A 174 -14.29 2.87 24.93
N ARG A 175 -14.85 3.13 26.12
CA ARG A 175 -15.50 4.41 26.46
C ARG A 175 -14.53 5.57 26.36
N HIS A 176 -13.29 5.41 26.83
CA HIS A 176 -12.26 6.43 26.71
C HIS A 176 -11.95 6.76 25.25
N LEU A 177 -11.94 5.76 24.36
CA LEU A 177 -11.75 5.99 22.93
C LEU A 177 -12.93 6.77 22.31
N ASP A 178 -14.16 6.40 22.66
CA ASP A 178 -15.36 7.10 22.17
C ASP A 178 -15.44 8.53 22.70
N TRP A 179 -15.09 8.74 23.97
CA TRP A 179 -14.96 10.08 24.55
C TRP A 179 -13.86 10.88 23.86
N MET A 180 -12.68 10.30 23.60
CA MET A 180 -11.63 10.94 22.84
C MET A 180 -12.08 11.30 21.42
N LYS A 181 -12.85 10.44 20.73
CA LYS A 181 -13.42 10.75 19.42
C LYS A 181 -14.40 11.92 19.51
N LEU A 182 -15.27 11.95 20.51
CA LEU A 182 -16.23 13.02 20.72
C LEU A 182 -15.53 14.35 21.04
N VAL A 183 -14.54 14.34 21.94
CA VAL A 183 -13.84 15.55 22.39
C VAL A 183 -12.85 16.07 21.35
N LEU A 184 -12.07 15.19 20.71
CA LEU A 184 -11.02 15.59 19.76
C LEU A 184 -11.52 15.69 18.30
N GLY A 185 -12.51 14.88 17.93
CA GLY A 185 -13.05 14.79 16.57
C GLY A 185 -14.47 15.35 16.42
N GLY A 186 -15.29 15.31 17.47
CA GLY A 186 -16.71 15.70 17.42
C GLY A 186 -16.91 17.16 17.04
N GLY A 187 -16.03 18.08 17.45
CA GLY A 187 -16.09 19.47 17.00
C GLY A 187 -15.86 19.65 15.49
N LYS A 188 -15.01 18.82 14.88
CA LYS A 188 -14.77 18.84 13.43
C LYS A 188 -15.91 18.19 12.67
N ALA A 189 -16.39 17.03 13.13
CA ALA A 189 -17.54 16.34 12.54
C ALA A 189 -18.79 17.25 12.59
N THR A 190 -19.07 17.84 13.75
CA THR A 190 -20.18 18.80 13.92
C THR A 190 -20.03 20.02 13.02
N ALA A 191 -18.83 20.59 12.90
CA ALA A 191 -18.60 21.69 11.97
C ALA A 191 -18.87 21.25 10.51
N SER A 192 -18.37 20.08 10.13
CA SER A 192 -18.54 19.50 8.80
C SER A 192 -20.00 19.25 8.44
N ASN A 193 -20.77 18.63 9.36
CA ASN A 193 -22.18 18.30 9.16
C ASN A 193 -23.05 19.55 9.05
N ASN A 194 -22.63 20.67 9.67
CA ASN A 194 -23.30 21.96 9.55
C ASN A 194 -22.84 22.79 8.32
N GLY A 195 -22.03 22.22 7.42
CA GLY A 195 -21.53 22.94 6.24
C GLY A 195 -20.40 23.94 6.53
N TYR A 196 -19.80 23.88 7.72
CA TYR A 196 -18.68 24.72 8.11
C TYR A 196 -17.34 24.01 7.86
N TYR A 197 -16.31 24.83 7.66
CA TYR A 197 -14.96 24.36 7.46
C TYR A 197 -14.41 23.63 8.69
N ASP A 198 -14.09 22.35 8.50
CA ASP A 198 -13.65 21.40 9.52
C ASP A 198 -12.11 21.25 9.61
N GLY A 199 -11.36 22.07 8.87
CA GLY A 199 -9.90 22.06 8.86
C GLY A 199 -9.26 21.14 7.82
N ARG A 200 -10.04 20.56 6.91
CA ARG A 200 -9.55 19.84 5.72
C ARG A 200 -8.72 20.75 4.79
N TRP A 201 -8.01 20.18 3.83
CA TRP A 201 -7.24 21.00 2.87
C TRP A 201 -8.17 21.88 2.03
N LEU A 202 -7.73 23.09 1.71
CA LEU A 202 -8.50 24.01 0.88
C LEU A 202 -8.32 23.66 -0.60
N VAL A 203 -9.41 23.89 -1.34
CA VAL A 203 -9.46 23.73 -2.79
C VAL A 203 -9.15 25.07 -3.45
N PRO A 204 -8.36 25.10 -4.54
CA PRO A 204 -8.09 26.35 -5.26
C PRO A 204 -9.39 27.02 -5.69
N GLY A 205 -9.49 28.34 -5.55
CA GLY A 205 -10.69 29.11 -5.89
C GLY A 205 -11.56 29.47 -4.69
N TYR A 206 -11.36 28.83 -3.54
CA TYR A 206 -12.01 29.19 -2.29
C TYR A 206 -10.98 29.50 -1.19
N ILE A 207 -11.36 30.43 -0.32
CA ILE A 207 -10.73 30.65 0.99
C ILE A 207 -11.80 30.55 2.06
N VAL A 208 -11.38 30.43 3.32
CA VAL A 208 -12.31 30.38 4.45
C VAL A 208 -12.50 31.78 4.98
N ASP A 209 -13.75 32.23 5.05
CA ASP A 209 -14.10 33.42 5.80
C ASP A 209 -13.90 33.15 7.29
N ARG A 210 -13.01 33.94 7.89
CA ARG A 210 -12.64 33.85 9.31
C ARG A 210 -13.12 35.05 10.11
N SER A 211 -13.90 35.94 9.49
CA SER A 211 -14.52 37.09 10.15
C SER A 211 -15.51 36.62 11.23
N ASP A 212 -16.21 35.51 11.00
CA ASP A 212 -16.97 34.78 12.02
C ASP A 212 -16.21 33.51 12.46
N PRO A 213 -15.60 33.50 13.67
CA PRO A 213 -14.88 32.34 14.19
C PRO A 213 -15.75 31.09 14.36
N LYS A 214 -17.07 31.26 14.50
CA LYS A 214 -18.05 30.17 14.71
C LYS A 214 -18.59 29.62 13.39
N ARG A 215 -18.69 30.44 12.34
CA ARG A 215 -19.28 30.07 11.04
C ARG A 215 -18.28 30.23 9.89
N LYS A 216 -17.25 29.41 9.93
CA LYS A 216 -16.17 29.37 8.94
C LYS A 216 -16.67 28.80 7.60
N LYS A 217 -17.19 29.63 6.71
CA LYS A 217 -17.69 29.21 5.39
C LYS A 217 -16.68 29.47 4.27
N TYR A 218 -16.87 28.77 3.15
CA TYR A 218 -16.12 29.03 1.93
C TYR A 218 -16.62 30.31 1.27
N ILE A 219 -15.68 31.17 0.90
CA ILE A 219 -15.89 32.35 0.06
C ILE A 219 -15.00 32.26 -1.17
N VAL A 220 -15.48 32.80 -2.28
CA VAL A 220 -14.79 32.73 -3.57
C VAL A 220 -13.57 33.65 -3.53
N TYR A 221 -12.39 33.07 -3.79
CA TYR A 221 -11.17 33.84 -4.02
C TYR A 221 -10.96 33.99 -5.52
N LEU A 222 -11.31 35.19 -6.03
CA LEU A 222 -11.41 35.48 -7.45
C LEU A 222 -10.15 35.12 -8.27
N PRO A 223 -8.91 35.42 -7.83
CA PRO A 223 -7.72 35.10 -8.62
C PRO A 223 -7.59 33.61 -8.94
N HIS A 224 -7.89 32.73 -7.98
CA HIS A 224 -7.86 31.28 -8.23
C HIS A 224 -9.14 30.79 -8.90
N ALA A 225 -10.29 31.37 -8.56
CA ALA A 225 -11.56 30.99 -9.17
C ALA A 225 -11.58 31.21 -10.68
N LYS A 226 -10.90 32.27 -11.18
CA LYS A 226 -10.69 32.49 -12.62
C LYS A 226 -9.94 31.34 -13.28
N ALA A 227 -8.86 30.85 -12.66
CA ALA A 227 -8.09 29.73 -13.18
C ALA A 227 -8.89 28.41 -13.15
N VAL A 228 -9.73 28.19 -12.12
CA VAL A 228 -10.65 27.05 -12.07
C VAL A 228 -11.67 27.12 -13.21
N ARG A 229 -12.34 28.27 -13.41
CA ARG A 229 -13.29 28.44 -14.52
C ARG A 229 -12.64 28.16 -15.87
N TRP A 230 -11.42 28.67 -16.06
CA TRP A 230 -10.63 28.40 -17.27
C TRP A 230 -10.35 26.90 -17.46
N LEU A 231 -9.98 26.16 -16.41
CA LEU A 231 -9.75 24.71 -16.51
C LEU A 231 -10.99 23.96 -17.01
N PHE A 232 -12.16 24.24 -16.43
CA PHE A 232 -13.41 23.57 -16.80
C PHE A 232 -13.82 23.92 -18.23
N GLN A 233 -13.79 25.21 -18.58
CA GLN A 233 -14.12 25.67 -19.92
C GLN A 233 -13.16 25.11 -20.96
N ARG A 234 -11.85 25.11 -20.67
CA ARG A 234 -10.84 24.59 -21.60
C ARG A 234 -10.93 23.08 -21.75
N PHE A 235 -11.28 22.35 -20.68
CA PHE A 235 -11.55 20.92 -20.76
C PHE A 235 -12.73 20.60 -21.69
N LEU A 236 -13.79 21.40 -21.63
CA LEU A 236 -14.94 21.31 -22.52
C LEU A 236 -14.56 21.60 -23.98
N GLU A 237 -13.81 22.68 -24.23
CA GLU A 237 -13.29 23.05 -25.57
C GLU A 237 -12.40 21.96 -26.18
N LEU A 238 -11.67 21.22 -25.35
CA LEU A 238 -10.83 20.10 -25.76
C LEU A 238 -11.61 18.77 -25.89
N ASP A 239 -12.94 18.81 -25.85
CA ASP A 239 -13.84 17.65 -25.86
C ASP A 239 -13.44 16.59 -24.83
N GLY A 240 -13.06 17.04 -23.64
CA GLY A 240 -12.64 16.17 -22.55
C GLY A 240 -11.26 15.53 -22.71
N ASN A 241 -10.42 16.03 -23.61
CA ASN A 241 -9.05 15.54 -23.77
C ASN A 241 -8.12 15.99 -22.62
N PHE A 242 -8.12 15.22 -21.54
CA PHE A 242 -7.35 15.50 -20.34
C PHE A 242 -5.84 15.58 -20.56
N ALA A 243 -5.31 14.76 -21.47
CA ALA A 243 -3.88 14.75 -21.75
C ALA A 243 -3.44 16.05 -22.44
N GLU A 244 -4.27 16.60 -23.33
CA GLU A 244 -4.00 17.88 -23.99
C GLU A 244 -4.10 19.04 -23.01
N LEU A 245 -5.13 19.05 -22.14
CA LEU A 245 -5.25 20.06 -21.09
C LEU A 245 -3.99 20.08 -20.19
N CYS A 246 -3.52 18.92 -19.75
CA CYS A 246 -2.28 18.81 -18.96
C CYS A 246 -1.06 19.36 -19.71
N ARG A 247 -0.96 19.18 -21.04
CA ARG A 247 0.14 19.74 -21.84
C ARG A 247 0.05 21.25 -21.95
N GLU A 248 -1.14 21.82 -22.08
CA GLU A 248 -1.33 23.27 -22.10
C GLU A 248 -0.92 23.88 -20.76
N VAL A 249 -1.38 23.31 -19.64
CA VAL A 249 -1.00 23.77 -18.29
C VAL A 249 0.49 23.59 -18.02
N GLU A 250 1.13 22.55 -18.57
CA GLU A 250 2.57 22.35 -18.44
C GLU A 250 3.37 23.48 -19.09
N LYS A 251 2.89 24.03 -20.21
CA LYS A 251 3.53 25.17 -20.89
C LYS A 251 3.38 26.49 -20.13
N MET A 252 2.41 26.57 -19.22
CA MET A 252 2.22 27.75 -18.38
C MET A 252 3.29 27.83 -17.28
N PRO A 253 3.80 29.03 -16.97
CA PRO A 253 4.74 29.19 -15.85
C PRO A 253 4.13 28.77 -14.50
N PHE A 254 2.89 29.17 -14.26
CA PHE A 254 2.06 28.76 -13.13
C PHE A 254 0.59 28.71 -13.57
N LEU A 255 -0.26 28.04 -12.79
CA LEU A 255 -1.71 28.05 -13.03
C LEU A 255 -2.45 28.92 -12.03
N PHE A 256 -2.07 28.86 -10.76
CA PHE A 256 -2.68 29.67 -9.71
C PHE A 256 -1.68 30.72 -9.22
N PRO A 257 -2.06 32.00 -9.18
CA PRO A 257 -1.18 33.05 -8.69
C PRO A 257 -0.94 32.94 -7.18
N MET A 258 0.09 33.63 -6.69
CA MET A 258 0.32 33.80 -5.25
C MET A 258 -0.92 34.43 -4.56
N PHE A 259 -1.13 34.10 -3.29
CA PHE A 259 -2.18 34.76 -2.51
C PHE A 259 -1.82 36.23 -2.25
N GLU A 260 -2.81 37.10 -2.33
CA GLU A 260 -2.68 38.51 -1.97
C GLU A 260 -2.49 38.68 -0.45
N ASP A 261 -1.83 39.76 -0.03
CA ASP A 261 -1.40 39.98 1.37
C ASP A 261 -2.56 40.06 2.37
N TRP A 262 -3.77 40.41 1.91
CA TRP A 262 -4.96 40.48 2.74
C TRP A 262 -5.52 39.09 3.12
N VAL A 263 -5.11 38.03 2.41
CA VAL A 263 -5.60 36.67 2.66
C VAL A 263 -4.93 36.11 3.91
N ASP A 264 -5.75 35.68 4.90
CA ASP A 264 -5.25 35.08 6.15
C ASP A 264 -4.22 33.97 5.87
N GLN A 265 -3.07 34.04 6.54
CA GLN A 265 -1.97 33.09 6.41
C GLN A 265 -2.39 31.64 6.71
N LYS A 266 -3.44 31.42 7.52
CA LYS A 266 -4.05 30.11 7.77
C LYS A 266 -4.75 29.53 6.55
N ASN A 267 -5.14 30.35 5.57
CA ASN A 267 -5.67 29.91 4.29
C ASN A 267 -4.51 29.58 3.34
N SER A 268 -3.54 30.48 3.18
CA SER A 268 -2.39 30.24 2.27
C SER A 268 -1.52 29.05 2.69
N SER A 269 -1.30 28.84 3.99
CA SER A 269 -0.58 27.66 4.53
C SER A 269 -1.25 26.32 4.20
N ARG A 270 -2.54 26.30 3.87
CA ARG A 270 -3.25 25.09 3.43
C ARG A 270 -2.96 24.72 1.97
N PHE A 271 -2.20 25.53 1.24
CA PHE A 271 -1.75 25.20 -0.11
C PHE A 271 -0.26 24.82 -0.18
N THR A 272 0.48 24.96 0.93
CA THR A 272 1.94 24.78 0.98
C THR A 272 2.39 23.49 1.69
N GLY A 273 1.47 22.76 2.33
CA GLY A 273 1.78 21.65 3.22
C GLY A 273 1.86 20.27 2.56
N ASN A 274 2.96 19.94 1.87
CA ASN A 274 3.59 18.61 1.95
C ASN A 274 4.97 18.58 1.27
N ARG A 275 6.05 18.52 2.08
CA ARG A 275 7.45 18.45 1.61
C ARG A 275 7.82 17.12 0.95
N LYS A 276 7.05 16.04 1.14
CA LYS A 276 7.41 14.69 0.68
C LYS A 276 6.82 14.27 -0.69
N ARG A 277 5.91 15.05 -1.29
CA ARG A 277 5.21 14.66 -2.55
C ARG A 277 5.13 15.78 -3.60
N GLY A 278 6.19 16.57 -3.76
CA GLY A 278 6.27 17.58 -4.82
C GLY A 278 5.14 18.62 -4.71
N GLY A 279 5.18 19.43 -3.65
CA GLY A 279 4.17 20.46 -3.41
C GLY A 279 3.95 21.36 -4.63
N CYS A 280 2.72 21.82 -4.81
CA CYS A 280 2.34 22.65 -5.97
C CYS A 280 2.99 24.06 -5.93
N LEU A 281 3.66 24.43 -4.84
CA LEU A 281 4.29 25.74 -4.66
C LEU A 281 5.63 25.84 -5.41
N ILE A 282 5.77 26.87 -6.25
CA ILE A 282 7.02 27.23 -6.90
C ILE A 282 7.93 27.93 -5.88
N LYS A 283 9.09 27.32 -5.59
CA LYS A 283 10.00 27.79 -4.53
C LYS A 283 11.06 28.78 -5.01
N GLU A 284 11.44 28.70 -6.27
CA GLU A 284 12.60 29.40 -6.82
C GLU A 284 12.25 29.99 -8.19
N GLY A 285 12.99 31.03 -8.58
CA GLY A 285 12.84 31.69 -9.87
C GLY A 285 11.77 32.80 -9.89
N PRO A 286 11.51 33.38 -11.08
CA PRO A 286 10.67 34.58 -11.24
C PRO A 286 9.20 34.37 -10.86
N TYR A 287 8.76 33.13 -10.68
CA TYR A 287 7.39 32.77 -10.31
C TYR A 287 7.28 32.20 -8.89
N GLN A 288 8.28 32.45 -8.03
CA GLN A 288 8.26 32.06 -6.63
C GLN A 288 6.95 32.51 -5.95
N GLY A 289 6.36 31.62 -5.15
CA GLY A 289 5.10 31.89 -4.43
C GLY A 289 3.83 31.52 -5.21
N ASN A 290 3.90 31.34 -6.52
CA ASN A 290 2.79 30.85 -7.34
C ASN A 290 2.67 29.32 -7.27
N TYR A 291 1.56 28.78 -7.80
CA TYR A 291 1.26 27.36 -7.72
C TYR A 291 1.03 26.71 -9.10
N LYS A 292 1.62 25.52 -9.27
CA LYS A 292 1.44 24.64 -10.42
C LYS A 292 0.98 23.25 -9.93
N PRO A 293 -0.28 22.85 -10.20
CA PRO A 293 -0.81 21.57 -9.73
C PRO A 293 -0.17 20.39 -10.46
N THR A 294 -0.34 19.19 -9.91
CA THR A 294 -0.03 17.93 -10.60
C THR A 294 -1.23 17.46 -11.43
N ALA A 295 -1.06 16.45 -12.28
CA ALA A 295 -2.16 15.92 -13.10
C ALA A 295 -3.27 15.33 -12.21
N SER A 296 -2.90 14.70 -11.09
CA SER A 296 -3.86 14.27 -10.08
C SER A 296 -4.59 15.45 -9.45
N GLY A 297 -3.89 16.56 -9.19
CA GLY A 297 -4.48 17.80 -8.70
C GLY A 297 -5.50 18.40 -9.66
N ILE A 298 -5.17 18.50 -10.96
CA ILE A 298 -6.11 18.99 -11.99
C ILE A 298 -7.34 18.08 -12.08
N ARG A 299 -7.14 16.75 -12.06
CA ARG A 299 -8.27 15.80 -12.06
C ARG A 299 -9.16 15.98 -10.83
N SER A 300 -8.56 16.13 -9.64
CA SER A 300 -9.28 16.38 -8.41
C SER A 300 -10.11 17.66 -8.50
N ILE A 301 -9.56 18.72 -9.09
CA ILE A 301 -10.29 19.97 -9.35
C ILE A 301 -11.51 19.71 -10.25
N LEU A 302 -11.32 19.02 -11.38
CA LEU A 302 -12.37 18.76 -12.37
C LEU A 302 -13.47 17.80 -11.90
N CYS A 303 -13.26 17.07 -10.79
CA CYS A 303 -14.24 16.10 -10.27
C CYS A 303 -14.83 16.47 -8.91
N ASN A 304 -14.42 17.57 -8.27
CA ASN A 304 -14.86 17.88 -6.91
C ASN A 304 -16.19 18.68 -6.90
N PRO A 305 -17.29 18.16 -6.33
CA PRO A 305 -18.59 18.84 -6.29
C PRO A 305 -18.59 20.18 -5.53
N VAL A 306 -17.52 20.47 -4.78
CA VAL A 306 -17.35 21.78 -4.13
C VAL A 306 -17.40 22.96 -5.10
N TYR A 307 -17.08 22.75 -6.38
CA TYR A 307 -17.12 23.82 -7.39
C TYR A 307 -18.52 24.20 -7.86
N ILE A 308 -19.52 23.34 -7.63
CA ILE A 308 -20.94 23.61 -7.86
C ILE A 308 -21.68 24.01 -6.56
N GLY A 309 -20.93 24.35 -5.50
CA GLY A 309 -21.50 24.82 -4.24
C GLY A 309 -21.91 23.72 -3.25
N TRP A 310 -21.57 22.46 -3.53
CA TRP A 310 -21.90 21.34 -2.65
C TRP A 310 -20.85 21.16 -1.56
N TRP A 311 -21.27 20.75 -0.36
CA TRP A 311 -20.39 20.39 0.73
C TRP A 311 -20.62 18.94 1.14
N LEU A 312 -19.53 18.17 1.26
CA LEU A 312 -19.56 16.75 1.60
C LEU A 312 -19.08 16.57 3.05
N PRO A 313 -19.98 16.32 4.02
CA PRO A 313 -19.60 16.14 5.42
C PRO A 313 -18.71 14.90 5.64
N LEU A 314 -17.95 14.89 6.74
CA LEU A 314 -17.09 13.75 7.10
C LEU A 314 -17.88 12.47 7.39
N ASP A 315 -19.09 12.60 7.94
CA ASP A 315 -19.94 11.48 8.33
C ASP A 315 -20.85 10.99 7.18
N GLY A 316 -20.68 11.55 5.98
CA GLY A 316 -21.49 11.25 4.80
C GLY A 316 -22.64 12.25 4.57
N GLY A 317 -23.29 12.10 3.41
CA GLY A 317 -24.34 13.01 2.94
C GLY A 317 -23.82 14.17 2.08
N VAL A 318 -24.74 15.05 1.69
CA VAL A 318 -24.47 16.21 0.83
C VAL A 318 -25.25 17.41 1.38
N VAL A 319 -24.57 18.55 1.51
CA VAL A 319 -25.20 19.85 1.77
C VAL A 319 -25.09 20.66 0.49
N GLU A 320 -26.17 20.71 -0.27
CA GLU A 320 -26.27 21.50 -1.50
C GLU A 320 -26.32 23.00 -1.19
N ASN A 321 -25.88 23.83 -2.14
CA ASN A 321 -25.90 25.29 -2.03
C ASN A 321 -25.27 25.85 -0.74
N ASN A 322 -24.22 25.18 -0.22
CA ASN A 322 -23.58 25.55 1.04
C ASN A 322 -22.78 26.86 0.93
N HIS A 323 -22.16 27.08 -0.23
CA HIS A 323 -21.31 28.23 -0.56
C HIS A 323 -21.46 28.59 -2.05
N PRO A 324 -21.04 29.80 -2.48
CA PRO A 324 -21.24 30.25 -3.86
C PRO A 324 -20.49 29.37 -4.87
N ALA A 325 -21.18 28.88 -5.90
CA ALA A 325 -20.57 28.07 -6.95
C ALA A 325 -19.56 28.89 -7.80
N ILE A 326 -18.50 28.22 -8.26
CA ILE A 326 -17.50 28.79 -9.17
C ILE A 326 -17.80 28.41 -10.62
N VAL A 327 -18.35 27.20 -10.83
CA VAL A 327 -18.56 26.57 -12.13
C VAL A 327 -20.04 26.23 -12.29
N ASP A 328 -20.56 26.36 -13.50
CA ASP A 328 -21.91 25.93 -13.86
C ASP A 328 -22.04 24.39 -13.76
N GLU A 329 -23.20 23.93 -13.29
CA GLU A 329 -23.45 22.52 -13.03
C GLU A 329 -23.31 21.66 -14.30
N VAL A 330 -23.73 22.16 -15.45
CA VAL A 330 -23.67 21.42 -16.73
C VAL A 330 -22.23 21.17 -17.14
N VAL A 331 -21.38 22.21 -17.03
CA VAL A 331 -19.95 22.11 -17.35
C VAL A 331 -19.23 21.18 -16.37
N PHE A 332 -19.62 21.22 -15.09
CA PHE A 332 -19.08 20.32 -14.08
C PHE A 332 -19.46 18.86 -14.35
N ILE A 333 -20.73 18.56 -14.63
CA ILE A 333 -21.21 17.20 -14.94
C ILE A 333 -20.48 16.63 -16.15
N PHE A 334 -20.25 17.43 -17.19
CA PHE A 334 -19.47 17.04 -18.36
C PHE A 334 -18.07 16.56 -17.96
N ALA A 335 -17.37 17.33 -17.10
CA ALA A 335 -16.04 16.98 -16.63
C ALA A 335 -16.05 15.73 -15.74
N HIS A 336 -17.00 15.66 -14.81
CA HIS A 336 -17.15 14.58 -13.85
C HIS A 336 -17.39 13.23 -14.53
N LYS A 337 -18.34 13.12 -15.47
CA LYS A 337 -18.65 11.87 -16.18
C LYS A 337 -17.48 11.29 -16.97
N ARG A 338 -16.60 12.13 -17.52
CA ARG A 338 -15.45 11.71 -18.32
C ARG A 338 -14.24 11.29 -17.48
N LEU A 339 -14.10 11.82 -16.26
CA LEU A 339 -12.91 11.66 -15.43
C LEU A 339 -13.12 10.84 -14.15
N SER A 340 -14.29 10.92 -13.53
CA SER A 340 -14.60 10.27 -12.26
C SER A 340 -14.96 8.80 -12.45
N SER A 341 -14.52 7.97 -11.51
CA SER A 341 -14.92 6.55 -11.41
C SER A 341 -16.17 6.35 -10.57
N TYR A 342 -16.73 7.44 -10.03
CA TYR A 342 -17.91 7.44 -9.18
C TYR A 342 -18.90 8.48 -9.72
N ASP A 343 -20.19 8.25 -9.54
CA ASP A 343 -21.21 9.25 -9.77
C ASP A 343 -21.30 10.21 -8.56
N LEU A 344 -22.29 11.11 -8.56
CA LEU A 344 -22.48 12.06 -7.47
C LEU A 344 -23.14 11.43 -6.23
N ASN A 345 -23.72 10.25 -6.37
CA ASN A 345 -24.28 9.47 -5.26
C ASN A 345 -23.24 8.56 -4.60
N GLY A 346 -22.03 8.47 -5.17
CA GLY A 346 -20.94 7.61 -4.71
C GLY A 346 -20.96 6.20 -5.30
N GLU A 347 -21.85 5.92 -6.25
CA GLU A 347 -21.89 4.66 -6.97
C GLU A 347 -20.78 4.58 -8.02
N ARG A 348 -20.22 3.37 -8.21
CA ARG A 348 -19.10 3.17 -9.14
C ARG A 348 -19.61 3.23 -10.59
N GLN A 349 -19.05 4.14 -11.38
CA GLN A 349 -19.29 4.23 -12.82
C GLN A 349 -17.99 4.06 -13.62
N LYS A 350 -18.12 3.57 -14.86
CA LYS A 350 -17.00 3.56 -15.80
C LYS A 350 -16.93 4.94 -16.47
N PRO A 351 -15.82 5.69 -16.35
CA PRO A 351 -15.73 7.00 -16.97
C PRO A 351 -15.90 6.89 -18.49
N GLU A 352 -16.61 7.86 -19.09
CA GLU A 352 -16.80 7.99 -20.54
C GLU A 352 -15.48 8.37 -21.23
N ARG A 353 -14.56 7.41 -21.30
CA ARG A 353 -13.25 7.64 -21.94
C ARG A 353 -13.41 7.54 -23.44
N VAL A 354 -12.88 8.53 -24.17
CA VAL A 354 -12.60 8.37 -25.59
C VAL A 354 -11.50 7.31 -25.73
N ILE A 355 -11.88 6.07 -26.03
CA ILE A 355 -10.95 4.97 -26.26
C ILE A 355 -10.26 5.22 -27.61
N ARG A 356 -9.14 5.94 -27.59
CA ARG A 356 -8.36 6.24 -28.82
C ARG A 356 -7.31 5.18 -29.15
N PHE A 357 -7.20 4.11 -28.37
CA PHE A 357 -6.17 3.09 -28.56
C PHE A 357 -6.81 1.73 -28.85
N SER A 358 -6.51 1.17 -30.03
CA SER A 358 -6.75 -0.24 -30.34
C SER A 358 -6.08 -1.14 -29.29
N LYS A 359 -6.68 -2.30 -29.02
CA LYS A 359 -6.15 -3.30 -28.08
C LYS A 359 -4.93 -3.98 -28.71
N ALA A 360 -3.73 -3.42 -28.54
CA ALA A 360 -2.51 -4.18 -28.82
C ALA A 360 -2.50 -5.45 -27.94
N GLN A 361 -2.35 -6.62 -28.56
CA GLN A 361 -2.22 -7.90 -27.86
C GLN A 361 -0.80 -7.99 -27.31
N ALA A 362 -0.65 -7.71 -26.01
CA ALA A 362 0.64 -7.62 -25.33
C ALA A 362 0.65 -8.57 -24.12
N LEU A 363 1.35 -9.70 -24.24
CA LEU A 363 1.35 -10.82 -23.28
C LEU A 363 1.87 -10.41 -21.91
N LEU A 364 2.84 -9.51 -21.84
CA LEU A 364 3.48 -9.07 -20.60
C LEU A 364 2.82 -7.84 -19.96
N LYS A 365 1.68 -7.35 -20.47
CA LYS A 365 1.03 -6.08 -20.04
C LYS A 365 0.77 -5.96 -18.52
N LYS A 366 0.67 -7.06 -17.78
CA LYS A 366 0.43 -7.08 -16.33
C LYS A 366 1.68 -7.35 -15.48
N VAL A 367 2.76 -7.82 -16.10
CA VAL A 367 3.96 -8.30 -15.39
C VAL A 367 5.22 -7.54 -15.80
N LEU A 368 5.17 -6.64 -16.80
CA LEU A 368 6.32 -5.90 -17.30
C LEU A 368 6.59 -4.60 -16.53
N TYR A 369 7.84 -4.41 -16.13
CA TYR A 369 8.35 -3.25 -15.42
C TYR A 369 9.63 -2.72 -16.06
N ASP A 370 9.94 -1.45 -15.83
CA ASP A 370 11.26 -0.90 -16.11
C ASP A 370 12.22 -1.08 -14.93
N ASP A 371 13.46 -0.67 -15.14
CA ASP A 371 14.55 -0.69 -14.16
C ASP A 371 14.34 0.22 -12.94
N ASN A 372 13.38 1.14 -12.99
CA ASN A 372 12.95 1.95 -11.84
C ASN A 372 11.76 1.33 -11.09
N GLY A 373 11.34 0.11 -11.47
CA GLY A 373 10.17 -0.56 -10.92
C GLY A 373 8.84 0.05 -11.35
N GLN A 374 8.81 0.86 -12.41
CA GLN A 374 7.57 1.42 -12.95
C GLN A 374 6.93 0.44 -13.95
N PRO A 375 5.61 0.24 -13.92
CA PRO A 375 4.94 -0.65 -14.86
C PRO A 375 5.01 -0.12 -16.29
N MET A 376 5.35 -1.00 -17.23
CA MET A 376 5.36 -0.71 -18.67
C MET A 376 4.05 -1.14 -19.31
N TYR A 377 3.44 -0.25 -20.09
CA TYR A 377 2.15 -0.52 -20.72
C TYR A 377 2.30 -0.72 -22.22
N GLY A 378 1.69 -1.80 -22.72
CA GLY A 378 1.50 -2.04 -24.15
C GLY A 378 0.50 -1.05 -24.73
N GLY A 379 0.86 -0.41 -25.84
CA GLY A 379 0.00 0.52 -26.55
C GLY A 379 0.34 0.63 -28.03
N TYR A 380 -0.52 1.30 -28.78
CA TYR A 380 -0.42 1.40 -30.23
C TYR A 380 0.87 2.05 -30.72
N GLY A 381 1.63 1.36 -31.56
CA GLY A 381 2.82 1.86 -32.25
C GLY A 381 2.45 2.76 -33.42
N GLY A 382 2.07 4.01 -33.12
CA GLY A 382 1.57 5.06 -34.04
C GLY A 382 1.77 4.86 -35.56
N ARG A 383 3.02 4.66 -36.01
CA ARG A 383 3.39 4.63 -37.44
C ARG A 383 3.35 3.25 -38.13
N ARG A 384 3.12 2.15 -37.40
CA ARG A 384 3.25 0.77 -37.94
C ARG A 384 1.92 0.04 -38.19
N GLY A 385 0.79 0.73 -38.07
CA GLY A 385 -0.53 0.14 -38.31
C GLY A 385 -1.09 -0.60 -37.07
N PRO A 386 -2.43 -0.75 -36.95
CA PRO A 386 -3.21 -1.16 -35.75
C PRO A 386 -2.66 -2.33 -34.92
N GLU A 387 -1.89 -3.21 -35.56
CA GLU A 387 -1.37 -4.47 -35.04
C GLU A 387 0.02 -4.34 -34.39
N ALA A 388 0.80 -3.31 -34.73
CA ALA A 388 2.13 -3.10 -34.18
C ALA A 388 2.07 -2.43 -32.80
N GLY A 389 2.08 -3.25 -31.75
CA GLY A 389 2.15 -2.80 -30.36
C GLY A 389 3.56 -2.39 -29.93
N CYS A 390 3.68 -1.48 -28.97
CA CYS A 390 4.93 -1.23 -28.26
C CYS A 390 4.71 -1.10 -26.75
N TYR A 391 5.60 -1.67 -25.95
CA TYR A 391 5.70 -1.39 -24.53
C TYR A 391 6.44 -0.07 -24.32
N ARG A 392 5.92 0.78 -23.44
CA ARG A 392 6.52 2.08 -23.14
C ARG A 392 6.76 2.24 -21.65
N SER A 393 8.01 2.54 -21.29
CA SER A 393 8.33 3.09 -19.98
C SER A 393 7.94 4.57 -19.98
N ARG A 394 7.26 4.98 -18.91
CA ARG A 394 6.74 6.34 -18.73
C ARG A 394 7.48 6.96 -17.56
N ASN A 395 8.15 8.08 -17.81
CA ASN A 395 8.62 8.96 -16.75
C ASN A 395 7.61 10.11 -16.62
N ILE A 396 7.06 10.27 -15.41
CA ILE A 396 6.16 11.38 -15.11
C ILE A 396 7.02 12.56 -14.69
N THR A 397 7.12 13.56 -15.56
CA THR A 397 7.85 14.80 -15.31
C THR A 397 6.85 15.95 -15.34
N GLY A 398 6.48 16.45 -14.16
CA GLY A 398 5.44 17.48 -14.01
C GLY A 398 4.07 16.97 -14.43
N LEU A 399 3.39 17.73 -15.30
CA LEU A 399 2.10 17.35 -15.90
C LEU A 399 2.25 16.53 -17.19
N SER A 400 3.48 16.32 -17.66
CA SER A 400 3.78 15.59 -18.90
C SER A 400 4.29 14.18 -18.61
N THR A 401 3.89 13.24 -19.46
CA THR A 401 4.49 11.91 -19.50
C THR A 401 5.51 11.88 -20.62
N LYS A 402 6.80 11.77 -20.27
CA LYS A 402 7.86 11.51 -21.24
C LYS A 402 8.08 10.00 -21.33
N HIS A 403 8.27 9.48 -22.54
CA HIS A 403 8.66 8.08 -22.70
C HIS A 403 10.16 7.97 -22.51
N ARG A 404 10.60 7.15 -21.54
CA ARG A 404 12.04 6.93 -21.33
C ARG A 404 12.61 6.08 -22.46
N PHE A 405 11.95 4.96 -22.74
CA PHE A 405 12.18 4.17 -23.94
C PHE A 405 10.92 3.39 -24.31
N SER A 406 10.87 2.93 -25.55
CA SER A 406 9.81 2.08 -26.08
C SER A 406 10.40 0.89 -26.81
N ILE A 407 9.76 -0.26 -26.70
CA ILE A 407 10.18 -1.49 -27.35
C ILE A 407 8.99 -2.17 -28.03
N ASP A 408 9.23 -2.85 -29.14
CA ASP A 408 8.20 -3.56 -29.88
C ASP A 408 7.63 -4.72 -29.05
N VAL A 409 6.30 -4.86 -29.02
CA VAL A 409 5.64 -5.93 -28.26
C VAL A 409 6.02 -7.28 -28.81
N GLU A 410 6.04 -7.44 -30.14
CA GLU A 410 6.33 -8.72 -30.79
C GLU A 410 7.75 -9.19 -30.45
N GLN A 411 8.72 -8.27 -30.44
CA GLN A 411 10.11 -8.59 -30.11
C GLN A 411 10.24 -9.14 -28.68
N VAL A 412 9.65 -8.46 -27.69
CA VAL A 412 9.78 -8.86 -26.28
C VAL A 412 8.95 -10.09 -25.97
N ASP A 413 7.71 -10.13 -26.48
CA ASP A 413 6.80 -11.24 -26.22
C ASP A 413 7.33 -12.54 -26.82
N ASN A 414 7.97 -12.51 -27.99
CA ASN A 414 8.60 -13.70 -28.59
C ASN A 414 9.82 -14.18 -27.78
N ILE A 415 10.71 -13.26 -27.37
CA ILE A 415 11.86 -13.60 -26.52
C ILE A 415 11.40 -14.25 -25.21
N PHE A 416 10.37 -13.67 -24.58
CA PHE A 416 9.80 -14.21 -23.36
C PHE A 416 9.11 -15.56 -23.60
N LYS A 417 8.33 -15.70 -24.69
CA LYS A 417 7.65 -16.95 -25.08
C LYS A 417 8.65 -18.07 -25.25
N GLU A 418 9.74 -17.85 -25.99
CA GLU A 418 10.79 -18.85 -26.20
C GLU A 418 11.37 -19.33 -24.87
N LYS A 419 11.69 -18.41 -23.96
CA LYS A 419 12.24 -18.77 -22.65
C LYS A 419 11.22 -19.47 -21.76
N LEU A 420 9.96 -19.06 -21.81
CA LEU A 420 8.87 -19.71 -21.09
C LEU A 420 8.72 -21.16 -21.55
N LEU A 421 8.66 -21.41 -22.86
CA LEU A 421 8.52 -22.75 -23.41
C LEU A 421 9.76 -23.62 -23.14
N GLU A 422 10.97 -23.06 -23.25
CA GLU A 422 12.22 -23.73 -22.84
C GLU A 422 12.15 -24.20 -21.38
N ARG A 423 11.67 -23.33 -20.48
CA ARG A 423 11.52 -23.64 -19.06
C ARG A 423 10.46 -24.70 -18.80
N LEU A 424 9.30 -24.61 -19.44
CA LEU A 424 8.25 -25.62 -19.30
C LEU A 424 8.73 -26.99 -19.79
N ASN A 425 9.42 -27.05 -20.93
CA ASN A 425 10.01 -28.30 -21.44
C ASN A 425 11.12 -28.84 -20.52
N SER A 426 11.89 -27.96 -19.86
CA SER A 426 12.91 -28.40 -18.90
C SER A 426 12.32 -29.01 -17.62
N LEU A 427 11.07 -28.65 -17.28
CA LEU A 427 10.35 -29.23 -16.16
C LEU A 427 9.83 -30.63 -16.49
N GLU A 428 9.59 -31.01 -17.76
CA GLU A 428 9.01 -32.29 -18.23
C GLU A 428 9.78 -33.59 -17.83
N ARG A 429 10.80 -33.55 -16.96
CA ARG A 429 11.46 -34.75 -16.43
C ARG A 429 10.67 -35.38 -15.28
N PRO A 430 10.17 -36.64 -15.40
CA PRO A 430 9.32 -37.31 -14.40
C PRO A 430 9.80 -37.25 -12.94
N GLU A 431 11.12 -37.28 -12.74
CA GLU A 431 11.77 -37.32 -11.43
C GLU A 431 11.73 -35.98 -10.67
N ASP A 432 11.70 -34.85 -11.39
CA ASP A 432 11.60 -33.51 -10.81
C ASP A 432 10.12 -33.12 -10.51
N TRP A 433 9.14 -33.83 -11.11
CA TRP A 433 7.71 -33.61 -10.87
C TRP A 433 7.21 -34.21 -9.58
N GLN A 434 7.67 -35.41 -9.22
CA GLN A 434 7.19 -36.11 -8.01
C GLN A 434 7.56 -35.34 -6.73
N ASP A 435 8.81 -34.85 -6.66
CA ASP A 435 9.30 -34.02 -5.54
C ASP A 435 8.64 -32.63 -5.52
N TRP A 436 8.13 -32.15 -6.66
CA TRP A 436 7.38 -30.91 -6.75
C TRP A 436 5.91 -31.07 -6.34
N GLU A 437 5.24 -32.17 -6.73
CA GLU A 437 3.88 -32.53 -6.31
C GLU A 437 3.83 -32.72 -4.79
N ASP A 438 4.76 -33.50 -4.23
CA ASP A 438 4.84 -33.75 -2.79
C ASP A 438 5.05 -32.43 -2.01
N LYS A 439 5.94 -31.55 -2.52
CA LYS A 439 6.15 -30.21 -1.93
C LYS A 439 4.96 -29.28 -2.12
N LEU A 440 4.19 -29.43 -3.21
CA LEU A 440 3.00 -28.63 -3.45
C LEU A 440 1.88 -29.05 -2.50
N GLU A 441 1.65 -30.35 -2.32
CA GLU A 441 0.67 -30.92 -1.39
C GLU A 441 1.00 -30.56 0.06
N GLU A 442 2.25 -30.69 0.49
CA GLU A 442 2.68 -30.30 1.84
C GLU A 442 2.44 -28.80 2.08
N ARG A 443 2.69 -27.97 1.07
CA ARG A 443 2.48 -26.51 1.15
C ARG A 443 1.01 -26.12 1.06
N GLN A 444 0.20 -26.82 0.28
CA GLN A 444 -1.25 -26.66 0.23
C GLN A 444 -1.84 -27.03 1.57
N ALA A 445 -1.49 -28.19 2.12
CA ALA A 445 -1.90 -28.61 3.45
C ALA A 445 -1.52 -27.57 4.53
N THR A 446 -0.32 -26.98 4.44
CA THR A 446 0.10 -25.92 5.37
C THR A 446 -0.71 -24.63 5.21
N LYS A 447 -0.98 -24.20 3.98
CA LYS A 447 -1.79 -22.99 3.69
C LYS A 447 -3.25 -23.19 4.05
N GLU A 448 -3.83 -24.33 3.70
CA GLU A 448 -5.20 -24.71 4.07
C GLU A 448 -5.35 -24.79 5.57
N ALA A 449 -4.37 -25.36 6.29
CA ALA A 449 -4.37 -25.37 7.75
C ALA A 449 -4.37 -23.95 8.33
N ALA A 450 -3.56 -23.03 7.78
CA ALA A 450 -3.53 -21.63 8.22
C ALA A 450 -4.83 -20.87 7.89
N LEU A 451 -5.42 -21.11 6.72
CA LEU A 451 -6.69 -20.51 6.30
C LEU A 451 -7.87 -21.04 7.11
N GLU A 452 -7.92 -22.35 7.36
CA GLU A 452 -8.97 -22.97 8.17
C GLU A 452 -8.88 -22.52 9.62
N GLU A 453 -7.66 -22.30 10.14
CA GLU A 453 -7.48 -21.68 11.44
C GLU A 453 -8.07 -20.25 11.48
N GLN A 454 -7.78 -19.44 10.45
CA GLN A 454 -8.34 -18.09 10.34
C GLN A 454 -9.87 -18.13 10.24
N ARG A 455 -10.44 -19.07 9.49
CA ARG A 455 -11.90 -19.30 9.41
C ARG A 455 -12.49 -19.65 10.76
N ASN A 456 -11.84 -20.54 11.50
CA ASN A 456 -12.31 -20.96 12.82
C ASN A 456 -12.26 -19.82 13.84
N LEU A 457 -11.26 -18.93 13.76
CA LEU A 457 -11.22 -17.73 14.58
C LEU A 457 -12.38 -16.78 14.25
N ILE A 458 -12.65 -16.53 12.97
CA ILE A 458 -13.77 -15.67 12.53
C ILE A 458 -15.11 -16.27 12.96
N ARG A 459 -15.31 -17.59 12.78
CA ARG A 459 -16.51 -18.31 13.24
C ARG A 459 -16.73 -18.20 14.75
N LYS A 460 -15.66 -18.30 15.56
CA LYS A 460 -15.73 -18.08 17.02
C LYS A 460 -16.19 -16.65 17.34
N GLN A 461 -15.67 -15.65 16.64
CA GLN A 461 -16.07 -14.25 16.84
C GLN A 461 -17.53 -13.98 16.41
N ILE A 462 -18.01 -14.61 15.34
CA ILE A 462 -19.42 -14.57 14.93
C ILE A 462 -20.30 -15.17 16.03
N HIS A 463 -19.96 -16.35 16.53
CA HIS A 463 -20.73 -17.01 17.58
C HIS A 463 -20.79 -16.18 18.88
N ASP A 464 -19.66 -15.60 19.30
CA ASP A 464 -19.62 -14.72 20.48
C ASP A 464 -20.44 -13.44 20.29
N ALA A 465 -20.43 -12.85 19.08
CA ALA A 465 -21.24 -11.69 18.74
C ALA A 465 -22.74 -12.02 18.74
N GLN A 466 -23.14 -13.16 18.16
CA GLN A 466 -24.52 -13.65 18.14
C GLN A 466 -25.04 -13.92 19.55
N LYS A 467 -24.29 -14.63 20.38
CA LYS A 467 -24.67 -14.91 21.78
C LYS A 467 -24.91 -13.63 22.58
N LYS A 468 -24.09 -12.60 22.36
CA LYS A 468 -24.27 -11.29 23.00
C LYS A 468 -25.47 -10.51 22.46
N ARG A 469 -25.77 -10.65 21.17
CA ARG A 469 -26.95 -10.07 20.54
C ARG A 469 -28.21 -10.70 21.13
N GLU A 470 -28.26 -12.02 21.22
CA GLU A 470 -29.36 -12.77 21.83
C GLU A 470 -29.57 -12.35 23.28
N ALA A 471 -28.51 -12.32 24.10
CA ALA A 471 -28.62 -11.86 25.49
C ALA A 471 -29.11 -10.40 25.61
N ALA A 472 -28.69 -9.51 24.70
CA ALA A 472 -29.17 -8.12 24.67
C ALA A 472 -30.63 -8.02 24.21
N PHE A 473 -31.04 -8.89 23.29
CA PHE A 473 -32.40 -8.96 22.76
C PHE A 473 -33.39 -9.56 23.76
N GLU A 474 -33.02 -10.65 24.42
CA GLU A 474 -33.77 -11.24 25.55
C GLU A 474 -33.96 -10.21 26.65
N LEU A 475 -32.87 -9.53 27.04
CA LEU A 475 -32.95 -8.47 28.03
C LEU A 475 -33.93 -7.39 27.57
N LEU A 476 -33.90 -6.96 26.31
CA LEU A 476 -34.81 -5.95 25.76
C LEU A 476 -36.29 -6.40 25.80
N GLN A 477 -36.58 -7.68 25.53
CA GLN A 477 -37.93 -8.23 25.52
C GLN A 477 -38.47 -8.62 26.91
N ASP A 478 -37.61 -8.78 27.91
CA ASP A 478 -38.02 -9.21 29.26
C ASP A 478 -39.05 -8.25 29.91
N PRO A 479 -40.29 -8.68 30.18
CA PRO A 479 -41.31 -7.83 30.79
C PRO A 479 -41.07 -7.53 32.27
N ASP A 480 -40.25 -8.32 32.97
CA ASP A 480 -40.05 -8.23 34.43
C ASP A 480 -38.99 -7.19 34.82
N ILE A 481 -38.21 -6.69 33.85
CA ILE A 481 -37.19 -5.68 34.06
C ILE A 481 -37.73 -4.30 33.64
N PRO A 482 -37.98 -3.35 34.58
CA PRO A 482 -38.43 -2.01 34.23
C PRO A 482 -37.34 -1.26 33.45
N LYS A 483 -37.64 -0.88 32.21
CA LYS A 483 -36.67 -0.24 31.29
C LYS A 483 -37.00 1.22 31.06
N THR A 484 -36.01 2.09 31.22
CA THR A 484 -36.13 3.50 30.82
C THR A 484 -36.10 3.66 29.29
N LYS A 485 -36.57 4.80 28.78
CA LYS A 485 -36.48 5.10 27.32
C LYS A 485 -35.03 5.06 26.83
N GLN A 486 -34.09 5.58 27.62
CA GLN A 486 -32.67 5.56 27.27
C GLN A 486 -32.12 4.15 27.21
N MET A 487 -32.45 3.30 28.19
CA MET A 487 -32.00 1.90 28.21
C MET A 487 -32.51 1.09 27.00
N LYS A 488 -33.72 1.39 26.50
CA LYS A 488 -34.22 0.78 25.26
C LYS A 488 -33.43 1.23 24.03
N ILE A 489 -33.06 2.51 23.96
CA ILE A 489 -32.23 3.06 22.88
C ILE A 489 -30.83 2.42 22.92
N ASP A 490 -30.20 2.39 24.10
CA ASP A 490 -28.85 1.82 24.27
C ASP A 490 -28.81 0.33 23.90
N LEU A 491 -29.85 -0.44 24.26
CA LEU A 491 -29.97 -1.85 23.87
C LEU A 491 -30.21 -2.01 22.36
N ALA A 492 -31.04 -1.17 21.74
CA ALA A 492 -31.27 -1.19 20.31
C ALA A 492 -29.99 -0.83 19.52
N GLU A 493 -29.24 0.19 19.95
CA GLU A 493 -27.94 0.54 19.38
C GLU A 493 -26.93 -0.61 19.53
N LYS A 494 -26.96 -1.30 20.67
CA LYS A 494 -26.10 -2.47 20.91
C LYS A 494 -26.43 -3.64 19.99
N ILE A 495 -27.70 -3.91 19.75
CA ILE A 495 -28.15 -4.94 18.82
C ILE A 495 -27.72 -4.60 17.38
N ALA A 496 -28.03 -3.38 16.92
CA ALA A 496 -27.66 -2.94 15.57
C ALA A 496 -26.14 -2.95 15.34
N GLY A 497 -25.37 -2.57 16.37
CA GLY A 497 -23.91 -2.61 16.34
C GLY A 497 -23.32 -4.03 16.27
N LEU A 498 -23.89 -4.97 17.00
CA LEU A 498 -23.50 -6.39 16.95
C LEU A 498 -23.90 -7.03 15.60
N GLU A 499 -25.06 -6.68 15.04
CA GLU A 499 -25.49 -7.11 13.70
C GLU A 499 -24.53 -6.61 12.61
N GLY A 500 -24.13 -5.34 12.67
CA GLY A 500 -23.13 -4.78 11.76
C GLY A 500 -21.77 -5.51 11.84
N LYS A 501 -21.35 -5.92 13.05
CA LYS A 501 -20.13 -6.74 13.23
C LYS A 501 -20.27 -8.15 12.67
N VAL A 502 -21.41 -8.80 12.86
CA VAL A 502 -21.66 -10.13 12.28
C VAL A 502 -21.60 -10.05 10.76
N ALA A 503 -22.27 -9.07 10.14
CA ALA A 503 -22.22 -8.86 8.70
C ALA A 503 -20.80 -8.57 8.19
N GLN A 504 -19.99 -7.83 8.95
CA GLN A 504 -18.58 -7.60 8.64
C GLN A 504 -17.78 -8.92 8.67
N PHE A 505 -17.95 -9.75 9.69
CA PHE A 505 -17.26 -11.04 9.80
C PHE A 505 -17.70 -12.05 8.74
N GLU A 506 -18.98 -12.05 8.36
CA GLU A 506 -19.50 -12.87 7.27
C GLU A 506 -18.87 -12.46 5.93
N ASN A 507 -18.77 -11.15 5.66
CA ASN A 507 -18.09 -10.64 4.47
C ASN A 507 -16.59 -10.97 4.45
N ASP A 508 -15.91 -10.85 5.59
CA ASP A 508 -14.50 -11.26 5.73
C ASP A 508 -14.34 -12.77 5.43
N LEU A 509 -15.29 -13.60 5.86
CA LEU A 509 -15.29 -15.05 5.61
C LEU A 509 -15.54 -15.38 4.13
N ASP A 510 -16.43 -14.65 3.46
CA ASP A 510 -16.70 -14.85 2.03
C ASP A 510 -15.55 -14.34 1.15
N THR A 511 -14.93 -13.21 1.51
CA THR A 511 -13.72 -12.71 0.83
C THR A 511 -12.55 -13.72 0.88
N LEU A 512 -12.45 -14.50 1.96
CA LEU A 512 -11.44 -15.56 2.07
C LEU A 512 -11.74 -16.74 1.13
N LYS A 513 -13.02 -17.09 0.90
CA LYS A 513 -13.42 -18.15 -0.05
C LYS A 513 -13.15 -17.74 -1.50
N GLU A 514 -13.43 -16.49 -1.87
CA GLU A 514 -13.19 -15.99 -3.23
C GLU A 514 -11.70 -16.03 -3.61
N LYS A 515 -10.82 -15.64 -2.67
CA LYS A 515 -9.37 -15.69 -2.87
C LYS A 515 -8.83 -17.11 -3.01
N GLU A 516 -9.41 -18.06 -2.28
CA GLU A 516 -9.06 -19.49 -2.33
C GLU A 516 -9.46 -20.10 -3.67
N GLN A 517 -10.71 -19.91 -4.11
CA GLN A 517 -11.19 -20.43 -5.40
C GLN A 517 -10.41 -19.88 -6.59
N ASP A 518 -10.04 -18.59 -6.58
CA ASP A 518 -9.28 -17.98 -7.69
C ASP A 518 -7.83 -18.51 -7.77
N GLU A 519 -7.17 -18.82 -6.64
CA GLU A 519 -5.78 -19.31 -6.64
C GLU A 519 -5.69 -20.84 -6.85
N GLU A 520 -6.60 -21.60 -6.26
CA GLU A 520 -6.61 -23.07 -6.25
C GLU A 520 -7.02 -23.66 -7.61
N VAL A 521 -8.09 -23.12 -8.22
CA VAL A 521 -8.52 -23.49 -9.58
C VAL A 521 -7.42 -23.14 -10.59
N THR A 522 -6.77 -21.99 -10.43
CA THR A 522 -5.72 -21.54 -11.35
C THR A 522 -4.49 -22.45 -11.30
N LEU A 523 -4.05 -22.93 -10.13
CA LEU A 523 -2.87 -23.79 -10.01
C LEU A 523 -3.14 -25.23 -10.49
N TYR A 524 -4.30 -25.80 -10.17
CA TYR A 524 -4.68 -27.16 -10.57
C TYR A 524 -4.96 -27.27 -12.09
N GLU A 525 -5.64 -26.28 -12.67
CA GLU A 525 -5.84 -26.21 -14.12
C GLU A 525 -4.52 -26.01 -14.87
N ILE A 526 -3.58 -25.24 -14.32
CA ILE A 526 -2.25 -25.05 -14.92
C ILE A 526 -1.49 -26.36 -14.96
N HIS A 527 -1.52 -27.16 -13.88
CA HIS A 527 -0.81 -28.42 -13.74
C HIS A 527 -1.24 -29.48 -14.77
N SER A 528 -2.55 -29.72 -14.89
CA SER A 528 -3.11 -30.68 -15.87
C SER A 528 -2.89 -30.26 -17.33
N LEU A 529 -2.72 -28.95 -17.57
CA LEU A 529 -2.60 -28.40 -18.92
C LEU A 529 -1.16 -28.17 -19.37
N VAL A 530 -0.13 -28.24 -18.51
CA VAL A 530 1.27 -27.92 -18.90
C VAL A 530 1.73 -28.66 -20.16
N PRO A 531 1.56 -30.00 -20.29
CA PRO A 531 2.00 -30.74 -21.49
C PRO A 531 1.18 -30.39 -22.73
N THR A 532 -0.09 -30.02 -22.54
CA THR A 532 -0.98 -29.59 -23.63
C THR A 532 -0.65 -28.16 -24.07
N ILE A 533 -0.22 -27.30 -23.15
CA ILE A 533 0.08 -25.89 -23.35
C ILE A 533 1.40 -25.72 -24.13
N THR A 534 2.43 -26.51 -23.84
CA THR A 534 3.69 -26.50 -24.62
C THR A 534 3.43 -26.85 -26.09
N GLN A 535 2.52 -27.79 -26.37
CA GLN A 535 2.15 -28.21 -27.73
C GLN A 535 1.14 -27.28 -28.42
N GLN A 536 0.25 -26.64 -27.66
CA GLN A 536 -0.88 -25.87 -28.21
C GLN A 536 -0.84 -24.37 -27.87
N TRP A 537 0.30 -23.83 -27.40
CA TRP A 537 0.42 -22.42 -26.99
C TRP A 537 -0.19 -21.44 -27.99
N ASP A 538 0.12 -21.63 -29.27
CA ASP A 538 -0.34 -20.74 -30.36
C ASP A 538 -1.82 -20.90 -30.70
N LYS A 539 -2.49 -21.94 -30.21
CA LYS A 539 -3.94 -22.15 -30.35
C LYS A 539 -4.75 -21.60 -29.17
N LEU A 540 -4.10 -21.33 -28.03
CA LEU A 540 -4.78 -20.78 -26.85
C LEU A 540 -5.28 -19.35 -27.09
N SER A 541 -6.41 -18.98 -26.49
CA SER A 541 -6.89 -17.60 -26.53
C SER A 541 -5.94 -16.65 -25.79
N PHE A 542 -5.90 -15.38 -26.19
CA PHE A 542 -5.02 -14.39 -25.56
C PHE A 542 -5.29 -14.22 -24.06
N GLU A 543 -6.54 -14.32 -23.63
CA GLU A 543 -6.91 -14.22 -22.22
C GLU A 543 -6.37 -15.37 -21.39
N VAL A 544 -6.41 -16.60 -21.93
CA VAL A 544 -5.85 -17.80 -21.29
C VAL A 544 -4.33 -17.67 -21.16
N ARG A 545 -3.63 -17.25 -22.23
CA ARG A 545 -2.18 -17.01 -22.17
C ARG A 545 -1.81 -15.98 -21.11
N LEU A 546 -2.60 -14.91 -20.97
CA LEU A 546 -2.36 -13.86 -19.97
C LEU A 546 -2.58 -14.36 -18.53
N ARG A 547 -3.59 -15.19 -18.30
CA ARG A 547 -3.82 -15.83 -16.99
C ARG A 547 -2.64 -16.74 -16.64
N PHE A 548 -2.21 -17.56 -17.59
CA PHE A 548 -1.08 -18.48 -17.42
C PHE A 548 0.22 -17.75 -17.07
N ILE A 549 0.56 -16.68 -17.81
CA ILE A 549 1.72 -15.84 -17.50
C ILE A 549 1.58 -15.22 -16.10
N GLY A 550 0.38 -14.72 -15.75
CA GLY A 550 0.13 -14.16 -14.43
C GLY A 550 0.31 -15.17 -13.29
N ALA A 551 0.11 -16.46 -13.54
CA ALA A 551 0.26 -17.52 -12.55
C ALA A 551 1.71 -18.01 -12.41
N LEU A 552 2.52 -18.00 -13.47
CA LEU A 552 3.91 -18.48 -13.44
C LEU A 552 4.96 -17.38 -13.24
N VAL A 553 4.64 -16.14 -13.60
CA VAL A 553 5.60 -15.03 -13.61
C VAL A 553 5.27 -14.02 -12.52
N LYS A 554 6.27 -13.64 -11.73
CA LYS A 554 6.15 -12.63 -10.68
C LYS A 554 6.29 -11.23 -11.28
N LYS A 555 7.34 -11.02 -12.07
CA LYS A 555 7.59 -9.80 -12.83
C LYS A 555 8.63 -10.03 -13.91
N VAL A 556 8.59 -9.21 -14.96
CA VAL A 556 9.61 -9.10 -16.00
C VAL A 556 10.14 -7.68 -15.96
N VAL A 557 11.45 -7.50 -15.89
CA VAL A 557 12.10 -6.18 -15.85
C VAL A 557 12.88 -5.98 -17.15
N LEU A 558 12.66 -4.85 -17.82
CA LEU A 558 13.46 -4.42 -18.95
C LEU A 558 14.37 -3.26 -18.57
N THR A 559 15.66 -3.41 -18.86
CA THR A 559 16.67 -2.37 -18.64
C THR A 559 17.38 -2.05 -19.95
N GLN A 560 17.39 -0.79 -20.35
CA GLN A 560 18.26 -0.34 -21.44
C GLN A 560 19.68 -0.19 -20.88
N VAL A 561 20.55 -1.14 -21.19
CA VAL A 561 21.93 -1.24 -20.68
C VAL A 561 22.95 -0.61 -21.62
N SER A 562 22.60 -0.48 -22.89
CA SER A 562 23.40 0.16 -23.93
C SER A 562 22.48 0.79 -24.99
N PRO A 563 22.98 1.62 -25.94
CA PRO A 563 22.16 2.23 -26.98
C PRO A 563 21.29 1.24 -27.78
N SER A 564 21.81 0.05 -28.06
CA SER A 564 21.13 -1.02 -28.80
C SER A 564 20.79 -2.22 -27.95
N TRP A 565 21.49 -2.46 -26.83
CA TRP A 565 21.26 -3.62 -25.96
C TRP A 565 20.21 -3.37 -24.89
N VAL A 566 19.32 -4.35 -24.74
CA VAL A 566 18.31 -4.42 -23.69
C VAL A 566 18.52 -5.69 -22.89
N LYS A 567 18.55 -5.55 -21.58
CA LYS A 567 18.53 -6.65 -20.62
C LYS A 567 17.09 -6.94 -20.23
N ILE A 568 16.69 -8.21 -20.31
CA ILE A 568 15.42 -8.74 -19.82
C ILE A 568 15.69 -9.62 -18.61
N GLU A 569 14.96 -9.38 -17.53
CA GLU A 569 15.06 -10.17 -16.31
C GLU A 569 13.68 -10.74 -15.98
N VAL A 570 13.54 -12.07 -16.03
CA VAL A 570 12.29 -12.76 -15.71
C VAL A 570 12.40 -13.29 -14.29
N TYR A 571 11.55 -12.76 -13.41
CA TYR A 571 11.40 -13.25 -12.05
C TYR A 571 10.23 -14.21 -12.03
N TRP A 572 10.54 -15.48 -11.80
CA TRP A 572 9.55 -16.53 -11.76
C TRP A 572 8.84 -16.57 -10.41
N LYS A 573 7.58 -17.01 -10.41
CA LYS A 573 6.86 -17.31 -9.17
C LYS A 573 7.40 -18.61 -8.56
N GLU A 574 7.01 -18.84 -7.32
CA GLU A 574 7.41 -20.03 -6.56
C GLU A 574 7.03 -21.34 -7.24
N ALA A 575 5.89 -21.38 -7.98
CA ALA A 575 5.49 -22.53 -8.80
C ALA A 575 6.60 -23.00 -9.75
N MET A 576 7.49 -22.10 -10.16
CA MET A 576 8.62 -22.37 -11.06
C MET A 576 9.96 -22.38 -10.31
N GLY A 577 10.00 -22.42 -8.96
CA GLY A 577 11.25 -22.51 -8.18
C GLY A 577 11.88 -21.18 -7.71
N HIS A 578 11.18 -20.05 -7.84
CA HIS A 578 11.62 -18.73 -7.32
C HIS A 578 13.05 -18.30 -7.73
N PHE A 579 13.42 -18.50 -8.98
CA PHE A 579 14.69 -18.02 -9.54
C PHE A 579 14.50 -16.88 -10.54
N LYS A 580 15.62 -16.36 -11.03
CA LYS A 580 15.69 -15.22 -11.96
C LYS A 580 16.46 -15.63 -13.22
N ASP A 581 15.80 -15.52 -14.37
CA ASP A 581 16.47 -15.61 -15.67
C ASP A 581 16.90 -14.23 -16.15
N VAL A 582 18.12 -14.13 -16.68
CA VAL A 582 18.66 -12.89 -17.26
C VAL A 582 19.03 -13.13 -18.70
N GLY A 583 18.46 -12.33 -19.60
CA GLY A 583 18.70 -12.38 -21.03
C GLY A 583 19.12 -11.02 -21.58
N HIS A 584 19.89 -11.04 -22.66
CA HIS A 584 20.33 -9.85 -23.38
C HIS A 584 19.94 -9.97 -24.84
N PHE A 585 19.35 -8.93 -25.40
CA PHE A 585 19.03 -8.91 -26.82
C PHE A 585 19.25 -7.53 -27.43
N LYS A 586 19.56 -7.53 -28.72
CA LYS A 586 19.87 -6.32 -29.48
C LYS A 586 18.62 -5.80 -30.18
N ARG A 587 18.39 -4.50 -30.08
CA ARG A 587 17.36 -3.81 -30.85
C ARG A 587 17.82 -3.65 -32.29
N VAL A 588 16.89 -3.84 -33.23
CA VAL A 588 17.14 -3.60 -34.67
C VAL A 588 17.56 -2.14 -34.94
N LYS A 589 17.17 -1.19 -34.08
CA LYS A 589 17.57 0.22 -34.16
C LYS A 589 18.22 0.68 -32.86
N ALA A 590 19.50 1.04 -32.94
CA ALA A 590 20.25 1.73 -31.89
C ALA A 590 19.54 3.06 -31.52
N ASN A 591 19.59 3.42 -30.23
CA ASN A 591 19.10 4.65 -29.58
C ASN A 591 18.21 5.61 -30.40
N SER A 592 16.93 5.73 -30.02
CA SER A 592 16.04 6.81 -30.48
C SER A 592 16.04 8.02 -29.55
N THR A 593 17.02 8.14 -28.66
CA THR A 593 17.14 9.28 -27.74
C THR A 593 17.32 10.57 -28.54
N LEU A 594 16.64 11.63 -28.11
CA LEU A 594 16.78 12.96 -28.69
C LEU A 594 18.25 13.40 -28.58
N TRP A 595 18.75 14.10 -29.59
CA TRP A 595 20.06 14.75 -29.55
C TRP A 595 20.01 15.89 -28.53
N THR A 596 21.00 15.96 -27.64
CA THR A 596 21.12 17.07 -26.70
C THR A 596 21.89 18.23 -27.34
N PRO A 597 21.73 19.48 -26.84
CA PRO A 597 22.51 20.62 -27.32
C PRO A 597 24.02 20.40 -27.21
N GLU A 598 24.48 19.70 -26.16
CA GLU A 598 25.90 19.39 -25.96
C GLU A 598 26.42 18.39 -26.99
N GLU A 599 25.60 17.40 -27.36
CA GLU A 599 25.94 16.47 -28.45
C GLU A 599 25.98 17.19 -29.80
N ASP A 600 25.03 18.09 -30.06
CA ASP A 600 25.00 18.90 -31.28
C ASP A 600 26.25 19.79 -31.40
N GLU A 601 26.67 20.41 -30.31
CA GLU A 601 27.89 21.22 -30.26
C GLU A 601 29.13 20.37 -30.57
N LYS A 602 29.23 19.17 -30.01
CA LYS A 602 30.31 18.22 -30.34
C LYS A 602 30.30 17.82 -31.81
N VAL A 603 29.12 17.57 -32.39
CA VAL A 603 28.99 17.31 -33.84
C VAL A 603 29.42 18.55 -34.63
N TYR A 604 29.04 19.75 -34.22
CA TYR A 604 29.41 21.00 -34.87
C TYR A 604 30.92 21.20 -34.94
N GLN A 605 31.60 21.03 -33.81
CA GLN A 605 33.04 21.22 -33.68
C GLN A 605 33.86 20.16 -34.43
N LEU A 606 33.44 18.88 -34.33
CA LEU A 606 34.27 17.76 -34.75
C LEU A 606 33.88 17.20 -36.14
N PHE A 607 32.63 17.28 -36.56
CA PHE A 607 32.14 16.50 -37.72
C PHE A 607 32.84 16.84 -39.05
N ALA A 608 33.19 18.11 -39.27
CA ALA A 608 33.82 18.56 -40.50
C ALA A 608 35.24 18.00 -40.70
N ASN A 609 36.03 17.95 -39.62
CA ASN A 609 37.49 17.78 -39.67
C ASN A 609 38.02 16.57 -38.87
N ALA A 610 37.35 16.18 -37.79
CA ALA A 610 37.78 15.08 -36.93
C ALA A 610 37.65 13.71 -37.63
N ASP A 611 38.48 12.76 -37.21
CA ASP A 611 38.33 11.38 -37.68
C ASP A 611 37.04 10.73 -37.14
N ALA A 612 36.55 9.69 -37.83
CA ALA A 612 35.36 8.96 -37.39
C ALA A 612 35.56 8.29 -36.02
N ALA A 613 36.77 7.82 -35.71
CA ALA A 613 37.09 7.24 -34.40
C ALA A 613 36.98 8.29 -33.27
N GLU A 614 37.50 9.49 -33.51
CA GLU A 614 37.48 10.60 -32.56
C GLU A 614 36.04 11.04 -32.26
N LEU A 615 35.20 11.13 -33.29
CA LEU A 615 33.76 11.43 -33.14
C LEU A 615 33.02 10.35 -32.36
N LEU A 616 33.28 9.08 -32.64
CA LEU A 616 32.65 7.97 -31.92
C LEU A 616 33.12 7.91 -30.46
N GLN A 617 34.36 8.27 -30.16
CA GLN A 617 34.85 8.39 -28.77
C GLN A 617 34.21 9.58 -28.04
N ALA A 618 33.99 10.70 -28.73
CA ALA A 618 33.34 11.89 -28.17
C ALA A 618 31.83 11.70 -27.92
N LEU A 619 31.20 10.79 -28.69
CA LEU A 619 29.77 10.45 -28.66
C LEU A 619 29.58 8.92 -28.58
N PRO A 620 29.97 8.28 -27.46
CA PRO A 620 30.07 6.82 -27.36
C PRO A 620 28.70 6.12 -27.51
N ASP A 621 27.60 6.80 -27.16
CA ASP A 621 26.22 6.29 -27.20
C ASP A 621 25.57 6.38 -28.61
N ARG A 622 26.29 6.95 -29.59
CA ARG A 622 25.79 7.22 -30.93
C ARG A 622 26.54 6.36 -31.96
N SER A 623 25.80 5.78 -32.89
CA SER A 623 26.39 5.10 -34.03
C SER A 623 26.87 6.09 -35.09
N TRP A 624 27.84 5.68 -35.91
CA TRP A 624 28.37 6.52 -36.99
C TRP A 624 27.30 6.98 -37.98
N GLY A 625 26.36 6.10 -38.32
CA GLY A 625 25.23 6.43 -39.17
C GLY A 625 24.34 7.50 -38.57
N SER A 626 24.12 7.48 -37.25
CA SER A 626 23.36 8.50 -36.53
C SER A 626 24.09 9.85 -36.53
N ILE A 627 25.39 9.86 -36.21
CA ILE A 627 26.24 11.07 -36.23
C ILE A 627 26.25 11.68 -37.63
N SER A 628 26.45 10.85 -38.67
CA SER A 628 26.48 11.30 -40.06
C SER A 628 25.15 11.91 -40.50
N HIS A 629 24.03 11.29 -40.13
CA HIS A 629 22.70 11.82 -40.42
C HIS A 629 22.44 13.12 -39.66
N ARG A 630 22.92 13.25 -38.41
CA ARG A 630 22.79 14.47 -37.62
C ARG A 630 23.61 15.63 -38.20
N GLY A 631 24.87 15.39 -38.56
CA GLY A 631 25.72 16.38 -39.22
C GLY A 631 25.09 16.94 -40.50
N ALA A 632 24.51 16.07 -41.33
CA ALA A 632 23.78 16.48 -42.53
C ALA A 632 22.55 17.35 -42.20
N ARG A 633 21.79 17.01 -41.14
CA ARG A 633 20.65 17.84 -40.67
C ARG A 633 21.07 19.20 -40.11
N LEU A 634 22.26 19.28 -39.53
CA LEU A 634 22.86 20.53 -39.06
C LEU A 634 23.51 21.33 -40.21
N GLY A 635 23.47 20.83 -41.45
CA GLY A 635 24.03 21.51 -42.63
C GLY A 635 25.55 21.43 -42.72
N ILE A 636 26.20 20.56 -41.94
CA ILE A 636 27.66 20.46 -41.89
C ILE A 636 28.13 19.46 -42.93
N GLN A 637 29.00 19.90 -43.83
CA GLN A 637 29.66 19.02 -44.80
C GLN A 637 31.01 18.54 -44.25
N ARG A 638 31.31 17.26 -44.46
CA ARG A 638 32.58 16.66 -44.02
C ARG A 638 33.67 16.97 -45.06
N ALA A 639 34.76 17.60 -44.61
CA ALA A 639 35.88 17.97 -45.48
C ALA A 639 36.77 16.76 -45.86
N LYS A 640 36.81 15.73 -45.01
CA LYS A 640 37.54 14.47 -45.27
C LYS A 640 36.76 13.53 -46.21
N ARG A 641 37.42 13.03 -47.27
CA ARG A 641 36.86 12.05 -48.23
C ARG A 641 36.51 10.71 -47.53
N LYS A 642 35.43 10.05 -47.99
CA LYS A 642 34.90 8.75 -47.53
C LYS A 642 35.91 7.59 -47.39
N GLY A 643 37.10 7.70 -47.97
CA GLY A 643 38.12 6.64 -48.01
C GLY A 643 39.06 6.56 -46.81
N SER A 644 39.08 7.57 -45.92
CA SER A 644 39.93 7.58 -44.72
C SER A 644 39.20 7.05 -43.48
N ASN A 645 38.35 6.03 -43.63
CA ASN A 645 37.66 5.46 -42.48
C ASN A 645 38.67 4.67 -41.63
N SER A 646 38.93 5.15 -40.41
CA SER A 646 39.86 4.50 -39.48
C SER A 646 39.48 3.05 -39.19
N ILE A 647 40.48 2.26 -38.80
CA ILE A 647 40.37 0.84 -38.39
C ILE A 647 39.21 0.64 -37.39
N LEU A 648 38.97 1.64 -36.53
CA LEU A 648 37.88 1.61 -35.54
C LEU A 648 36.49 1.64 -36.19
N LEU A 649 36.28 2.38 -37.28
CA LEU A 649 35.01 2.37 -38.02
C LEU A 649 34.80 1.03 -38.74
N GLN A 650 35.86 0.45 -39.29
CA GLN A 650 35.80 -0.88 -39.93
C GLN A 650 35.45 -1.96 -38.91
N ALA A 651 36.01 -1.87 -37.70
CA ALA A 651 35.69 -2.77 -36.61
C ALA A 651 34.24 -2.57 -36.13
N VAL A 652 33.81 -1.33 -35.85
CA VAL A 652 32.51 -1.02 -35.22
C VAL A 652 31.32 -1.17 -36.17
N GLY A 653 31.53 -0.92 -37.46
CA GLY A 653 30.45 -0.83 -38.42
C GLY A 653 29.65 0.48 -38.28
N CYS A 654 28.82 0.78 -39.27
CA CYS A 654 28.10 2.07 -39.31
C CYS A 654 26.90 2.15 -38.36
N THR A 655 26.44 1.02 -37.81
CA THR A 655 25.17 0.90 -37.09
C THR A 655 25.33 0.65 -35.58
N THR A 656 26.52 0.33 -35.12
CA THR A 656 26.81 -0.03 -33.72
C THR A 656 27.45 1.16 -32.99
N ALA A 657 27.09 1.38 -31.73
CA ALA A 657 27.74 2.39 -30.88
C ALA A 657 29.01 1.82 -30.22
N ILE A 658 29.92 2.68 -29.73
CA ILE A 658 31.10 2.18 -28.98
C ILE A 658 30.66 1.52 -27.67
N GLU A 659 29.66 2.08 -27.00
CA GLU A 659 29.12 1.48 -25.77
C GLU A 659 28.55 0.08 -26.00
N ASP A 660 27.89 -0.15 -27.14
CA ASP A 660 27.34 -1.48 -27.47
C ASP A 660 28.45 -2.52 -27.51
N LYS A 661 29.63 -2.16 -28.05
CA LYS A 661 30.78 -3.04 -28.11
C LYS A 661 31.45 -3.29 -26.77
N LYS A 662 31.58 -2.24 -25.95
CA LYS A 662 32.09 -2.39 -24.58
C LYS A 662 31.20 -3.34 -23.81
N TYR A 663 29.88 -3.16 -23.92
CA TYR A 663 28.90 -4.03 -23.30
C TYR A 663 28.98 -5.48 -23.78
N GLU A 664 29.12 -5.68 -25.11
CA GLU A 664 29.32 -7.00 -25.73
C GLU A 664 30.57 -7.71 -25.15
N GLN A 665 31.69 -6.98 -24.99
CA GLN A 665 32.93 -7.51 -24.42
C GLN A 665 32.83 -7.82 -22.93
N GLU A 666 32.25 -6.91 -22.14
CA GLU A 666 32.10 -7.05 -20.69
C GLU A 666 31.23 -8.26 -20.29
N HIS A 667 30.21 -8.56 -21.09
CA HIS A 667 29.23 -9.61 -20.80
C HIS A 667 29.42 -10.87 -21.66
N ASN A 668 30.49 -10.92 -22.47
CA ASN A 668 30.80 -12.02 -23.40
C ASN A 668 29.62 -12.41 -24.30
N ILE A 669 28.96 -11.40 -24.88
CA ILE A 669 27.75 -11.55 -25.70
C ILE A 669 28.15 -11.61 -27.18
N ASP A 670 27.57 -12.54 -27.94
CA ASP A 670 27.76 -12.62 -29.39
C ASP A 670 27.09 -11.42 -30.09
N PRO A 671 27.85 -10.52 -30.75
CA PRO A 671 27.30 -9.34 -31.42
C PRO A 671 26.36 -9.66 -32.60
N ASN A 672 26.43 -10.88 -33.14
CA ASN A 672 25.66 -11.35 -34.29
C ASN A 672 24.48 -12.26 -33.92
N GLY A 673 24.29 -12.53 -32.62
CA GLY A 673 23.17 -13.32 -32.13
C GLY A 673 21.84 -12.68 -32.50
N LYS A 674 21.01 -13.40 -33.28
CA LYS A 674 19.65 -12.96 -33.64
C LYS A 674 18.66 -13.12 -32.50
N ASN A 675 18.94 -14.04 -31.58
CA ASN A 675 18.06 -14.40 -30.46
C ASN A 675 18.59 -13.79 -29.15
N ALA A 676 17.74 -13.77 -28.12
CA ALA A 676 18.17 -13.37 -26.78
C ALA A 676 19.21 -14.34 -26.23
N GLN A 677 20.27 -13.80 -25.66
CA GLN A 677 21.36 -14.54 -25.05
C GLN A 677 21.15 -14.59 -23.54
N TRP A 678 20.73 -15.75 -23.07
CA TRP A 678 20.40 -16.01 -21.67
C TRP A 678 21.66 -16.42 -20.90
N SER A 679 21.96 -15.74 -19.80
CA SER A 679 22.96 -16.22 -18.85
C SER A 679 22.31 -17.22 -17.91
N ILE A 680 22.93 -18.40 -17.79
CA ILE A 680 22.53 -19.38 -16.78
C ILE A 680 23.19 -18.95 -15.47
N LEU A 681 22.52 -18.09 -14.72
CA LEU A 681 22.82 -17.95 -13.30
C LEU A 681 22.25 -19.19 -12.62
N TRP A 682 23.07 -20.22 -12.47
CA TRP A 682 22.86 -21.19 -11.40
C TRP A 682 22.95 -20.39 -10.12
N SER A 683 21.81 -19.93 -9.58
CA SER A 683 21.78 -19.48 -8.20
C SER A 683 22.25 -20.65 -7.38
N ASP A 684 23.35 -20.46 -6.65
CA ASP A 684 23.80 -21.37 -5.61
C ASP A 684 22.57 -21.96 -4.92
N ARG A 685 22.45 -23.29 -4.94
CA ARG A 685 21.62 -23.99 -3.96
C ARG A 685 22.11 -23.42 -2.62
N MET A 686 21.33 -22.53 -2.02
CA MET A 686 21.59 -22.09 -0.66
C MET A 686 21.45 -23.35 0.19
N GLY A 687 22.59 -24.00 0.43
CA GLY A 687 22.78 -24.89 1.55
C GLY A 687 22.63 -24.05 2.81
N GLY A 688 21.66 -24.44 3.62
CA GLY A 688 21.22 -23.79 4.85
C GLY A 688 19.88 -24.36 5.23
#